data_AF-L7EWF7-F1
#
_entry.id   AF-L7EWF7-F1
#
_cell.length_a   1.000
_cell.length_b   1.000
_cell.length_c   1.000
_cell.angle_alpha   90.00
_cell.angle_beta   90.00
_cell.angle_gamma   90.00
#
_symmetry.space_group_name_H-M   'P 1'
#
loop_
_entity.id
_entity.type
_entity.pdbx_description
1 polymer ?
#
loop_
_entity_poly.entity_id
_entity_poly.type
_entity_poly.pdbx_seq_one_letter_code
_entity_poly.pdbx_strand_id
1 'polypeptide(L)'
;MRTLMSENHMSCEYGAAIRENGRPDARYSRGMSPGRIAQPVTPSGCCRRTATVGVARATCQEDLPLHLQGVSSDMTGSPTRRHVLSGAVAGALASLAQIPLAGAASAATYTAPNPRVWVHINDGWRFIRQDVTGAQAPGFDDSAWTSVTTPHTWNAVDGADGGNNYYRGVGWYRRHYTVPSAMAGKRLYLQFAGVNQVADVWVNGTYLGQHKGGYARFRFDVTGVLVPGGDNVIAVKVTNAYDTGIAPVSADYTFEGGIYRNVSLWAIDNLHVRMTDFAGPGVYLRQSNVTSASATVTVTTKLWNDSSSTRSVVVRTVISDSSGNVVADTSTTARPLAAATGVDVSQTATVNNPRLWNGQADPYLYNAAVEIHDVTAGADTITDVVTERLGLRSVAVDAGTGFQLNGSHLGLHGVNLHQERAVRGWAMTDADHTQDFDLIQEVGANTIRMAHYQHDQKDYNLADERGLIVWAEIPVVNSVTNSAAFTASTQNQMRELIRQNYNHPSIVFWGIGNEQTDYNGTATNTLLQSLADIVASEDPDRLSTYAVRSEDPDNAQAGLHTQTTSYNKYLGWYYGSKDGELGAWADNLHATSPTRRIAISEYGAGANTTQHALNPAKPSPGGSWHPEEYQSLFHEAAWKQLAARPYIWGTFVWAMFDFASDGRNEGSQPGINDKGLVTHDRQIRKDAFYWYKANWANTPTLYITSRRWTQRTEATTELKVYSNASQVTATLNGTTLSTLSSSDHIFRWGNVTLRQGQNTVRVTATINGSTYTDTVDWTLG
;
A
#
# COMPACT_ATOMS: atom_id res chain seq x y z
N MET A 1 22.86 -11.40 65.45
CA MET A 1 21.55 -10.97 65.97
C MET A 1 20.55 -11.24 64.86
N ARG A 2 19.81 -12.37 64.91
CA ARG A 2 18.44 -12.52 65.46
C ARG A 2 17.46 -11.56 64.74
N THR A 3 16.38 -11.95 64.06
CA THR A 3 15.58 -13.19 64.08
C THR A 3 14.68 -13.25 62.82
N LEU A 4 14.31 -14.47 62.41
CA LEU A 4 13.18 -14.83 61.55
C LEU A 4 11.81 -14.42 62.14
N MET A 5 10.77 -14.30 61.30
CA MET A 5 9.50 -15.04 61.49
C MET A 5 8.53 -14.89 60.31
N SER A 6 7.93 -16.03 59.99
CA SER A 6 6.81 -16.36 59.09
C SER A 6 5.47 -16.34 59.82
N GLU A 7 4.34 -16.34 59.07
CA GLU A 7 3.07 -17.11 59.26
C GLU A 7 1.93 -16.39 58.47
N ASN A 8 1.25 -16.97 57.47
CA ASN A 8 0.19 -18.01 57.45
C ASN A 8 -1.02 -17.76 58.37
N HIS A 9 -2.23 -17.51 57.81
CA HIS A 9 -3.37 -18.46 57.83
C HIS A 9 -4.74 -17.93 57.31
N MET A 10 -5.42 -18.83 56.57
CA MET A 10 -6.85 -19.25 56.60
C MET A 10 -8.03 -18.32 56.21
N SER A 11 -8.62 -18.67 55.06
CA SER A 11 -10.02 -19.13 54.80
C SER A 11 -11.19 -18.75 55.72
N CYS A 12 -12.31 -18.37 55.08
CA CYS A 12 -13.68 -18.75 55.48
C CYS A 12 -14.63 -18.73 54.25
N GLU A 13 -15.29 -19.87 54.01
CA GLU A 13 -16.45 -20.06 53.12
C GLU A 13 -17.77 -19.78 53.86
N TYR A 14 -18.77 -19.27 53.14
CA TYR A 14 -20.24 -19.48 53.26
C TYR A 14 -20.82 -18.89 51.95
N GLY A 15 -21.72 -19.46 51.15
CA GLY A 15 -22.75 -20.48 51.37
C GLY A 15 -24.06 -19.98 50.75
N ALA A 16 -24.29 -20.34 49.48
CA ALA A 16 -25.54 -20.46 48.68
C ALA A 16 -26.75 -19.50 48.88
N ALA A 17 -27.25 -18.93 47.77
CA ALA A 17 -28.68 -18.98 47.40
C ALA A 17 -28.94 -18.59 45.92
N ILE A 18 -29.84 -19.38 45.32
CA ILE A 18 -30.34 -19.42 43.95
C ILE A 18 -31.24 -18.21 43.63
N ARG A 19 -31.19 -17.70 42.38
CA ARG A 19 -32.36 -17.21 41.61
C ARG A 19 -32.06 -17.11 40.11
N GLU A 20 -32.84 -17.85 39.33
CA GLU A 20 -32.98 -17.77 37.88
C GLU A 20 -33.76 -16.53 37.42
N ASN A 21 -33.74 -16.33 36.09
CA ASN A 21 -34.49 -15.41 35.21
C ASN A 21 -33.66 -14.22 34.71
N GLY A 22 -33.48 -13.96 33.40
CA GLY A 22 -34.10 -14.56 32.22
C GLY A 22 -33.39 -14.09 30.94
N ARG A 23 -33.46 -14.94 29.91
CA ARG A 23 -33.09 -14.64 28.52
C ARG A 23 -34.25 -13.89 27.84
N PRO A 24 -34.02 -13.00 26.85
CA PRO A 24 -35.05 -12.59 25.93
C PRO A 24 -35.23 -13.59 24.80
N ASP A 25 -36.50 -13.88 24.54
CA ASP A 25 -37.05 -14.77 23.52
C ASP A 25 -36.73 -14.36 22.08
N ALA A 26 -36.46 -15.36 21.24
CA ALA A 26 -36.84 -15.34 19.83
C ALA A 26 -37.54 -16.68 19.53
N ARG A 27 -38.87 -16.65 19.38
CA ARG A 27 -39.67 -17.75 18.82
C ARG A 27 -40.34 -17.27 17.54
N TYR A 28 -40.11 -18.00 16.45
CA TYR A 28 -41.19 -18.48 15.60
C TYR A 28 -40.85 -19.91 15.13
N SER A 29 -41.67 -20.85 15.60
CA SER A 29 -41.85 -22.25 15.17
C SER A 29 -42.69 -22.30 13.88
N ARG A 30 -42.73 -23.30 12.98
CA ARG A 30 -42.81 -24.79 13.02
C ARG A 30 -42.53 -25.30 11.58
N GLY A 31 -42.22 -26.56 11.26
CA GLY A 31 -42.07 -27.79 12.03
C GLY A 31 -41.96 -29.04 11.12
N MET A 32 -41.52 -30.16 11.74
CA MET A 32 -41.77 -31.61 11.44
C MET A 32 -41.34 -32.17 10.06
N SER A 33 -40.66 -33.31 9.89
CA SER A 33 -40.48 -34.54 10.70
C SER A 33 -39.22 -35.35 10.24
N PRO A 34 -38.76 -36.37 11.00
CA PRO A 34 -37.46 -37.03 10.83
C PRO A 34 -37.52 -38.41 10.13
N GLY A 35 -36.43 -38.83 9.48
CA GLY A 35 -36.28 -40.16 8.90
C GLY A 35 -34.83 -40.64 8.71
N ARG A 36 -34.40 -41.55 9.62
CA ARG A 36 -33.53 -42.75 9.48
C ARG A 36 -32.19 -42.66 8.71
N ILE A 37 -31.03 -42.85 9.38
CA ILE A 37 -30.27 -44.10 9.73
C ILE A 37 -29.26 -44.56 8.64
N ALA A 38 -27.99 -44.71 9.09
CA ALA A 38 -26.90 -45.59 8.61
C ALA A 38 -26.24 -45.27 7.24
N GLN A 39 -24.93 -45.42 7.00
CA GLN A 39 -23.72 -45.90 7.71
C GLN A 39 -22.48 -45.46 6.88
N PRO A 40 -21.24 -45.59 7.39
CA PRO A 40 -20.04 -44.92 6.87
C PRO A 40 -19.28 -45.75 5.83
N VAL A 41 -18.49 -45.09 4.98
CA VAL A 41 -17.47 -45.74 4.16
C VAL A 41 -16.15 -44.98 4.29
N THR A 42 -15.13 -45.67 4.80
CA THR A 42 -13.70 -45.29 4.73
C THR A 42 -12.95 -46.40 3.95
N PRO A 43 -11.62 -46.34 3.73
CA PRO A 43 -11.07 -46.12 2.40
C PRO A 43 -10.17 -47.28 1.90
N SER A 44 -9.96 -47.34 0.59
CA SER A 44 -8.93 -48.18 -0.06
C SER A 44 -8.72 -47.62 -1.46
N GLY A 45 -7.53 -47.47 -2.05
CA GLY A 45 -6.19 -47.92 -1.75
C GLY A 45 -5.39 -47.68 -3.04
N CYS A 46 -4.08 -47.44 -2.88
CA CYS A 46 -3.02 -47.25 -3.88
C CYS A 46 -3.25 -47.67 -5.35
N CYS A 47 -2.79 -46.81 -6.28
CA CYS A 47 -1.73 -47.19 -7.22
C CYS A 47 -0.97 -45.97 -7.79
N ARG A 48 0.36 -46.07 -7.72
CA ARG A 48 1.36 -45.15 -8.25
C ARG A 48 1.35 -45.12 -9.78
N ARG A 49 1.57 -43.96 -10.39
CA ARG A 49 2.46 -43.82 -11.55
C ARG A 49 3.24 -42.51 -11.46
N THR A 50 4.56 -42.69 -11.47
CA THR A 50 5.63 -41.73 -11.66
C THR A 50 5.55 -41.05 -13.03
N ALA A 51 5.73 -39.73 -13.08
CA ALA A 51 6.21 -39.03 -14.26
C ALA A 51 7.16 -37.91 -13.81
N THR A 52 8.45 -38.16 -14.03
CA THR A 52 9.55 -37.23 -13.87
C THR A 52 9.48 -36.21 -15.00
N VAL A 53 9.46 -34.91 -14.69
CA VAL A 53 9.74 -33.86 -15.68
C VAL A 53 10.83 -32.97 -15.10
N GLY A 54 12.04 -33.15 -15.63
CA GLY A 54 13.14 -32.21 -15.45
C GLY A 54 12.92 -31.02 -16.38
N VAL A 55 13.06 -29.81 -15.85
CA VAL A 55 13.16 -28.59 -16.66
C VAL A 55 14.56 -28.03 -16.44
N ALA A 56 15.37 -28.18 -17.49
CA ALA A 56 16.68 -27.58 -17.60
C ALA A 56 16.52 -26.06 -17.84
N ARG A 57 17.37 -25.29 -17.15
CA ARG A 57 17.62 -23.88 -17.40
C ARG A 57 18.18 -23.71 -18.82
N ALA A 58 17.62 -22.78 -19.59
CA ALA A 58 18.26 -22.23 -20.78
C ALA A 58 18.34 -20.71 -20.63
N THR A 59 19.57 -20.25 -20.50
CA THR A 59 20.04 -18.86 -20.68
C THR A 59 19.99 -18.50 -22.16
N CYS A 60 19.45 -17.32 -22.51
CA CYS A 60 19.68 -16.69 -23.81
C CYS A 60 20.22 -15.29 -23.59
N GLN A 61 21.44 -15.10 -24.06
CA GLN A 61 22.12 -13.83 -24.28
C GLN A 61 22.42 -13.74 -25.78
N GLU A 62 22.43 -12.50 -26.27
CA GLU A 62 23.15 -12.01 -27.46
C GLU A 62 22.49 -12.03 -28.85
N ASP A 63 22.29 -10.78 -29.32
CA ASP A 63 22.87 -10.20 -30.53
C ASP A 63 22.04 -9.94 -31.79
N LEU A 64 22.07 -8.65 -32.15
CA LEU A 64 21.79 -8.04 -33.44
C LEU A 64 22.62 -8.66 -34.57
N PRO A 65 22.17 -8.51 -35.83
CA PRO A 65 22.94 -7.60 -36.69
C PRO A 65 22.11 -6.73 -37.65
N LEU A 66 22.64 -5.54 -37.89
CA LEU A 66 22.42 -4.68 -39.04
C LEU A 66 23.16 -5.24 -40.27
N HIS A 67 22.52 -5.26 -41.45
CA HIS A 67 23.20 -4.85 -42.70
C HIS A 67 22.24 -4.38 -43.81
N LEU A 68 22.72 -3.35 -44.49
CA LEU A 68 22.15 -2.54 -45.56
C LEU A 68 22.28 -3.18 -46.94
N GLN A 69 21.44 -2.67 -47.87
CA GLN A 69 21.55 -2.49 -49.33
C GLN A 69 20.20 -2.91 -49.95
N GLY A 70 19.50 -2.14 -50.79
CA GLY A 70 19.85 -0.98 -51.59
C GLY A 70 19.15 -1.14 -52.95
N VAL A 71 18.82 0.00 -53.56
CA VAL A 71 18.44 0.23 -54.97
C VAL A 71 16.97 0.55 -55.28
N SER A 72 16.89 1.68 -55.99
CA SER A 72 15.85 2.59 -56.45
C SER A 72 14.93 2.10 -57.58
N SER A 73 13.81 2.80 -57.76
CA SER A 73 13.52 3.47 -59.06
C SER A 73 12.44 4.55 -58.92
N ASP A 74 12.70 5.69 -59.55
CA ASP A 74 11.94 6.93 -59.70
C ASP A 74 10.52 6.81 -60.31
N MET A 75 9.67 7.83 -60.10
CA MET A 75 9.21 8.75 -61.16
C MET A 75 8.27 9.88 -60.65
N THR A 76 8.83 11.10 -60.61
CA THR A 76 8.37 12.41 -61.14
C THR A 76 6.88 12.81 -61.21
N GLY A 77 6.59 14.03 -60.72
CA GLY A 77 5.49 14.90 -61.16
C GLY A 77 5.39 16.25 -60.39
N SER A 78 5.80 17.36 -61.01
CA SER A 78 5.82 18.75 -60.48
C SER A 78 4.64 19.62 -61.02
N PRO A 79 4.61 20.97 -60.93
CA PRO A 79 4.19 21.83 -59.79
C PRO A 79 3.21 22.99 -60.19
N THR A 80 2.67 23.79 -59.24
CA THR A 80 2.20 25.17 -59.53
C THR A 80 2.27 26.18 -58.35
N ARG A 81 2.97 27.30 -58.64
CA ARG A 81 2.87 28.75 -58.27
C ARG A 81 1.92 29.23 -57.15
N ARG A 82 2.12 30.36 -56.44
CA ARG A 82 3.15 31.41 -56.23
C ARG A 82 2.41 32.52 -55.46
N HIS A 83 2.95 33.12 -54.40
CA HIS A 83 2.81 34.57 -54.18
C HIS A 83 3.92 35.08 -53.25
N VAL A 84 4.56 36.15 -53.73
CA VAL A 84 5.68 36.89 -53.17
C VAL A 84 5.12 38.14 -52.50
N LEU A 85 5.68 38.56 -51.37
CA LEU A 85 5.84 39.99 -51.05
C LEU A 85 7.10 40.19 -50.19
N SER A 86 7.96 41.02 -50.75
CA SER A 86 9.27 41.46 -50.30
C SER A 86 9.18 42.69 -49.39
N GLY A 87 10.12 42.83 -48.45
CA GLY A 87 10.30 44.06 -47.66
C GLY A 87 11.61 44.04 -46.88
N ALA A 88 12.52 44.95 -47.26
CA ALA A 88 13.91 45.03 -46.87
C ALA A 88 14.18 45.39 -45.40
N VAL A 89 15.26 44.85 -44.82
CA VAL A 89 16.24 45.61 -44.03
C VAL A 89 17.63 45.04 -44.29
N ALA A 90 18.52 45.89 -44.81
CA ALA A 90 19.93 45.63 -44.96
C ALA A 90 20.70 46.16 -43.75
N GLY A 91 21.77 45.45 -43.36
CA GLY A 91 22.99 46.06 -42.85
C GLY A 91 23.13 46.23 -41.33
N ALA A 92 23.62 45.19 -40.67
CA ALA A 92 24.54 45.34 -39.53
C ALA A 92 25.43 44.09 -39.43
N LEU A 93 26.59 44.14 -40.08
CA LEU A 93 27.72 43.27 -39.80
C LEU A 93 28.29 43.69 -38.43
N ALA A 94 28.01 42.90 -37.39
CA ALA A 94 28.69 42.96 -36.12
C ALA A 94 29.14 41.55 -35.75
N SER A 95 30.44 41.31 -35.86
CA SER A 95 31.23 40.39 -35.04
C SER A 95 30.45 39.29 -34.31
N LEU A 96 30.35 38.12 -34.94
CA LEU A 96 30.10 36.87 -34.24
C LEU A 96 31.26 36.63 -33.27
N ALA A 97 31.08 37.06 -32.02
CA ALA A 97 31.83 36.50 -30.91
C ALA A 97 31.56 34.99 -30.95
N GLN A 98 32.61 34.20 -31.16
CA GLN A 98 32.58 32.78 -30.83
C GLN A 98 32.27 32.70 -29.34
N ILE A 99 31.00 32.49 -28.99
CA ILE A 99 30.65 32.01 -27.67
C ILE A 99 31.32 30.64 -27.61
N PRO A 100 32.30 30.42 -26.71
CA PRO A 100 32.80 29.07 -26.52
C PRO A 100 31.57 28.26 -26.12
N LEU A 101 31.24 27.23 -26.91
CA LEU A 101 30.43 26.13 -26.41
C LEU A 101 31.12 25.70 -25.12
N ALA A 102 30.54 26.11 -23.99
CA ALA A 102 30.95 25.60 -22.70
C ALA A 102 30.79 24.10 -22.83
N GLY A 103 31.91 23.40 -23.03
CA GLY A 103 31.92 21.95 -23.01
C GLY A 103 31.22 21.54 -21.74
N ALA A 104 30.17 20.75 -21.86
CA ALA A 104 29.52 20.15 -20.71
C ALA A 104 30.63 19.46 -19.92
N ALA A 105 31.04 20.07 -18.80
CA ALA A 105 31.96 19.44 -17.88
C ALA A 105 31.30 18.11 -17.53
N SER A 106 31.95 16.99 -17.87
CA SER A 106 31.49 15.67 -17.46
C SER A 106 31.32 15.74 -15.95
N ALA A 107 30.07 15.76 -15.48
CA ALA A 107 29.80 15.73 -14.05
C ALA A 107 30.49 14.50 -13.47
N ALA A 108 31.14 14.65 -12.33
CA ALA A 108 31.74 13.50 -11.66
C ALA A 108 30.61 12.52 -11.33
N THR A 109 30.75 11.28 -11.79
CA THR A 109 29.83 10.20 -11.41
C THR A 109 30.19 9.74 -10.00
N TYR A 110 29.18 9.60 -9.15
CA TYR A 110 29.32 9.17 -7.77
C TYR A 110 28.65 7.81 -7.60
N THR A 111 29.37 6.90 -6.96
CA THR A 111 28.84 5.62 -6.48
C THR A 111 29.04 5.61 -4.98
N ALA A 112 27.94 5.53 -4.23
CA ALA A 112 27.98 5.51 -2.79
C ALA A 112 28.77 4.29 -2.27
N PRO A 113 29.71 4.47 -1.33
CA PRO A 113 30.28 3.36 -0.59
C PRO A 113 29.17 2.61 0.17
N ASN A 114 29.37 1.32 0.43
CA ASN A 114 28.41 0.52 1.19
C ASN A 114 29.09 -0.21 2.36
N PRO A 115 29.41 0.51 3.45
CA PRO A 115 30.02 -0.07 4.65
C PRO A 115 29.02 -0.89 5.49
N ARG A 116 27.70 -0.70 5.30
CA ARG A 116 26.66 -1.46 6.00
C ARG A 116 26.54 -2.86 5.43
N VAL A 117 26.59 -3.87 6.30
CA VAL A 117 26.32 -5.26 5.93
C VAL A 117 25.02 -5.69 6.58
N TRP A 118 24.13 -6.31 5.82
CA TRP A 118 22.92 -6.89 6.38
C TRP A 118 22.50 -8.15 5.62
N VAL A 119 21.67 -8.97 6.25
CA VAL A 119 21.16 -10.20 5.65
C VAL A 119 19.74 -10.48 6.14
N HIS A 120 18.89 -10.96 5.23
CA HIS A 120 17.60 -11.51 5.63
C HIS A 120 17.78 -12.82 6.39
N ILE A 121 17.10 -12.90 7.53
CA ILE A 121 17.02 -14.12 8.33
C ILE A 121 15.57 -14.61 8.32
N ASN A 122 15.12 -14.94 7.12
CA ASN A 122 13.76 -15.39 6.85
C ASN A 122 13.57 -16.91 6.90
N ASP A 123 14.59 -17.70 6.53
CA ASP A 123 14.47 -19.17 6.42
C ASP A 123 14.89 -19.93 7.68
N GLY A 124 14.25 -21.07 7.98
CA GLY A 124 14.70 -21.93 9.08
C GLY A 124 14.15 -21.52 10.45
N TRP A 125 13.01 -20.84 10.47
CA TRP A 125 12.23 -20.67 11.69
C TRP A 125 11.45 -21.96 12.00
N ARG A 126 11.25 -22.20 13.28
CA ARG A 126 10.35 -23.18 13.88
C ARG A 126 9.18 -22.43 14.50
N PHE A 127 7.97 -22.91 14.28
CA PHE A 127 6.75 -22.25 14.70
C PHE A 127 5.79 -23.23 15.39
N ILE A 128 5.14 -22.74 16.44
CA ILE A 128 3.99 -23.39 17.06
C ILE A 128 2.92 -22.35 17.41
N ARG A 129 1.66 -22.68 17.09
CA ARG A 129 0.47 -21.87 17.40
C ARG A 129 -0.05 -22.19 18.80
N GLN A 130 0.76 -21.91 19.81
CA GLN A 130 0.47 -22.18 21.22
C GLN A 130 1.38 -21.32 22.10
N ASP A 131 0.95 -20.96 23.32
CA ASP A 131 1.86 -20.43 24.34
C ASP A 131 2.63 -21.58 25.02
N VAL A 132 3.96 -21.56 24.91
CA VAL A 132 4.83 -22.63 25.41
C VAL A 132 5.76 -22.09 26.48
N THR A 133 5.64 -22.61 27.70
CA THR A 133 6.51 -22.23 28.82
C THR A 133 7.95 -22.66 28.55
N GLY A 134 8.90 -21.73 28.74
CA GLY A 134 10.33 -22.01 28.57
C GLY A 134 10.83 -21.92 27.13
N ALA A 135 9.97 -21.62 26.16
CA ALA A 135 10.32 -21.48 24.75
C ALA A 135 11.32 -20.35 24.46
N GLN A 136 11.62 -19.47 25.42
CA GLN A 136 12.69 -18.49 25.31
C GLN A 136 14.10 -19.06 25.59
N ALA A 137 14.20 -20.21 26.25
CA ALA A 137 15.48 -20.76 26.69
C ALA A 137 16.32 -21.27 25.50
N PRO A 138 17.65 -21.10 25.49
CA PRO A 138 18.50 -21.58 24.39
C PRO A 138 18.36 -23.07 24.14
N GLY A 139 18.38 -23.88 25.20
CA GLY A 139 18.31 -25.34 25.12
C GLY A 139 16.90 -25.93 25.05
N PHE A 140 15.86 -25.13 24.78
CA PHE A 140 14.51 -25.64 24.59
C PHE A 140 14.44 -26.49 23.29
N ASP A 141 13.85 -27.68 23.37
CA ASP A 141 13.68 -28.57 22.21
C ASP A 141 12.45 -28.17 21.39
N ASP A 142 12.71 -27.56 20.23
CA ASP A 142 11.71 -27.16 19.24
C ASP A 142 11.66 -28.10 18.01
N SER A 143 12.28 -29.28 18.10
CA SER A 143 12.37 -30.22 16.96
C SER A 143 11.00 -30.69 16.45
N ALA A 144 9.99 -30.71 17.32
CA ALA A 144 8.61 -31.06 16.99
C ALA A 144 7.80 -29.89 16.38
N TRP A 145 8.34 -28.67 16.34
CA TRP A 145 7.65 -27.50 15.81
C TRP A 145 7.72 -27.45 14.29
N THR A 146 6.70 -26.83 13.69
CA THR A 146 6.56 -26.71 12.24
C THR A 146 7.67 -25.81 11.67
N SER A 147 8.37 -26.25 10.64
CA SER A 147 9.28 -25.37 9.90
C SER A 147 8.49 -24.34 9.09
N VAL A 148 8.86 -23.08 9.21
CA VAL A 148 8.29 -21.97 8.44
C VAL A 148 9.40 -21.05 7.93
N THR A 149 9.09 -20.30 6.88
CA THR A 149 9.91 -19.18 6.38
C THR A 149 9.08 -17.90 6.56
N THR A 150 9.68 -16.85 7.10
CA THR A 150 9.01 -15.53 7.17
C THR A 150 9.19 -14.80 5.82
N PRO A 151 8.24 -13.98 5.36
CA PRO A 151 6.91 -13.67 5.90
C PRO A 151 6.02 -14.88 6.22
N HIS A 152 5.44 -14.92 7.42
CA HIS A 152 4.54 -15.99 7.87
C HIS A 152 3.43 -15.45 8.79
N THR A 153 2.20 -15.81 8.47
CA THR A 153 0.98 -15.59 9.26
C THR A 153 0.32 -16.94 9.54
N TRP A 154 -0.21 -17.13 10.75
CA TRP A 154 -1.00 -18.33 11.06
C TRP A 154 -2.48 -18.18 10.68
N ASN A 155 -2.87 -17.02 10.13
CA ASN A 155 -4.25 -16.70 9.75
C ASN A 155 -4.50 -16.67 8.23
N ALA A 156 -3.54 -17.11 7.40
CA ALA A 156 -3.68 -17.09 5.94
C ALA A 156 -4.90 -17.85 5.39
N VAL A 157 -5.45 -18.79 6.17
CA VAL A 157 -6.59 -19.64 5.78
C VAL A 157 -7.80 -19.36 6.66
N ASP A 158 -7.67 -19.51 7.98
CA ASP A 158 -8.79 -19.33 8.93
C ASP A 158 -9.22 -17.87 9.08
N GLY A 159 -8.43 -16.92 8.55
CA GLY A 159 -8.75 -15.50 8.55
C GLY A 159 -9.66 -15.05 7.41
N ALA A 160 -9.97 -15.94 6.46
CA ALA A 160 -10.67 -15.61 5.22
C ALA A 160 -11.72 -16.66 4.81
N ASP A 161 -12.06 -17.61 5.70
CA ASP A 161 -13.03 -18.69 5.44
C ASP A 161 -14.42 -18.43 6.05
N GLY A 162 -14.55 -17.40 6.89
CA GLY A 162 -15.80 -16.92 7.42
C GLY A 162 -16.17 -17.55 8.76
N GLY A 163 -16.93 -16.81 9.55
CA GLY A 163 -17.46 -17.27 10.84
C GLY A 163 -16.93 -16.51 12.05
N ASN A 164 -16.02 -15.55 11.82
CA ASN A 164 -15.42 -14.70 12.84
C ASN A 164 -14.78 -15.51 13.98
N ASN A 165 -14.10 -16.60 13.62
CA ASN A 165 -13.54 -17.59 14.54
C ASN A 165 -12.06 -17.89 14.29
N TYR A 166 -11.41 -17.11 13.42
CA TYR A 166 -9.96 -17.16 13.19
C TYR A 166 -9.16 -17.14 14.50
N TYR A 167 -8.06 -17.88 14.56
CA TYR A 167 -7.27 -17.99 15.79
C TYR A 167 -6.66 -16.63 16.18
N ARG A 168 -7.01 -16.16 17.38
CA ARG A 168 -6.40 -15.01 18.04
C ARG A 168 -5.77 -15.41 19.37
N GLY A 169 -4.45 -15.40 19.43
CA GLY A 169 -3.73 -15.92 20.58
C GLY A 169 -2.22 -15.85 20.42
N VAL A 170 -1.51 -16.68 21.17
CA VAL A 170 -0.05 -16.72 21.19
C VAL A 170 0.48 -17.73 20.18
N GLY A 171 1.49 -17.30 19.41
CA GLY A 171 2.37 -18.19 18.66
C GLY A 171 3.84 -17.92 19.02
N TRP A 172 4.66 -18.96 19.00
CA TRP A 172 6.10 -18.83 19.21
C TRP A 172 6.85 -19.14 17.93
N TYR A 173 7.86 -18.31 17.64
CA TYR A 173 8.85 -18.52 16.59
C TYR A 173 10.22 -18.71 17.24
N ARG A 174 10.95 -19.73 16.80
CA ARG A 174 12.34 -19.99 17.23
C ARG A 174 13.24 -20.20 16.02
N ARG A 175 14.46 -19.69 16.08
CA ARG A 175 15.45 -19.86 15.01
C ARG A 175 16.83 -20.04 15.62
N HIS A 176 17.49 -21.13 15.22
CA HIS A 176 18.93 -21.26 15.34
C HIS A 176 19.61 -20.53 14.18
N TYR A 177 20.59 -19.68 14.47
CA TYR A 177 21.27 -18.87 13.48
C TYR A 177 22.75 -18.70 13.79
N THR A 178 23.60 -19.18 12.88
CA THR A 178 25.04 -18.93 12.93
C THR A 178 25.34 -17.57 12.30
N VAL A 179 25.67 -16.60 13.15
CA VAL A 179 26.05 -15.26 12.70
C VAL A 179 27.41 -15.34 12.00
N PRO A 180 27.58 -14.77 10.78
CA PRO A 180 28.88 -14.78 10.11
C PRO A 180 30.00 -14.17 10.96
N SER A 181 31.17 -14.82 11.04
CA SER A 181 32.33 -14.33 11.80
C SER A 181 32.84 -12.97 11.30
N ALA A 182 32.61 -12.64 10.03
CA ALA A 182 32.91 -11.34 9.43
C ALA A 182 32.15 -10.17 10.09
N MET A 183 31.09 -10.43 10.87
CA MET A 183 30.35 -9.42 11.63
C MET A 183 30.93 -9.17 13.04
N ALA A 184 32.01 -9.87 13.42
CA ALA A 184 32.67 -9.64 14.71
C ALA A 184 33.22 -8.21 14.82
N GLY A 185 33.04 -7.59 16.00
CA GLY A 185 33.50 -6.22 16.28
C GLY A 185 32.59 -5.10 15.73
N LYS A 186 31.51 -5.45 15.00
CA LYS A 186 30.48 -4.51 14.55
C LYS A 186 29.36 -4.37 15.58
N ARG A 187 28.55 -3.31 15.47
CA ARG A 187 27.24 -3.20 16.12
C ARG A 187 26.24 -4.07 15.37
N LEU A 188 25.49 -4.89 16.09
CA LEU A 188 24.52 -5.81 15.52
C LEU A 188 23.10 -5.38 15.89
N TYR A 189 22.21 -5.28 14.90
CA TYR A 189 20.80 -4.98 15.11
C TYR A 189 19.90 -6.04 14.47
N LEU A 190 18.99 -6.57 15.28
CA LEU A 190 17.91 -7.44 14.80
C LEU A 190 16.71 -6.57 14.47
N GLN A 191 16.26 -6.62 13.21
CA GLN A 191 15.17 -5.81 12.68
C GLN A 191 14.01 -6.70 12.24
N PHE A 192 12.80 -6.37 12.69
CA PHE A 192 11.55 -6.94 12.22
C PHE A 192 10.78 -5.87 11.45
N ALA A 193 10.39 -6.15 10.19
CA ALA A 193 9.65 -5.20 9.36
C ALA A 193 8.15 -5.12 9.68
N GLY A 194 7.60 -6.10 10.40
CA GLY A 194 6.21 -6.14 10.83
C GLY A 194 5.89 -7.46 11.55
N VAL A 195 5.32 -7.35 12.74
CA VAL A 195 4.88 -8.49 13.57
C VAL A 195 3.57 -8.13 14.23
N ASN A 196 2.51 -8.91 14.00
CA ASN A 196 1.18 -8.55 14.47
C ASN A 196 0.73 -9.38 15.71
N GLN A 197 0.29 -8.78 16.82
CA GLN A 197 0.25 -7.34 17.15
C GLN A 197 1.16 -6.93 18.30
N VAL A 198 1.64 -7.91 19.09
CA VAL A 198 2.66 -7.73 20.13
C VAL A 198 3.76 -8.77 19.92
N ALA A 199 5.01 -8.33 20.01
CA ALA A 199 6.19 -9.17 19.90
C ALA A 199 7.10 -9.00 21.11
N ASP A 200 7.33 -10.08 21.85
CA ASP A 200 8.40 -10.16 22.86
C ASP A 200 9.59 -10.93 22.25
N VAL A 201 10.81 -10.38 22.38
CA VAL A 201 11.99 -10.93 21.69
C VAL A 201 13.09 -11.32 22.68
N TRP A 202 13.65 -12.51 22.47
CA TRP A 202 14.82 -13.01 23.17
C TRP A 202 15.92 -13.44 22.20
N VAL A 203 17.16 -13.25 22.62
CA VAL A 203 18.34 -13.83 21.98
C VAL A 203 19.17 -14.53 23.04
N ASN A 204 19.48 -15.80 22.80
CA ASN A 204 20.22 -16.66 23.73
C ASN A 204 19.63 -16.62 25.16
N GLY A 205 18.30 -16.61 25.27
CA GLY A 205 17.57 -16.54 26.54
C GLY A 205 17.51 -15.15 27.19
N THR A 206 18.22 -14.16 26.65
CA THR A 206 18.21 -12.78 27.16
C THR A 206 17.05 -12.03 26.54
N TYR A 207 16.18 -11.46 27.39
CA TYR A 207 15.05 -10.66 26.95
C TYR A 207 15.52 -9.28 26.46
N LEU A 208 15.15 -8.93 25.23
CA LEU A 208 15.54 -7.65 24.61
C LEU A 208 14.49 -6.57 24.80
N GLY A 209 13.21 -6.96 24.81
CA GLY A 209 12.10 -6.04 24.94
C GLY A 209 10.86 -6.48 24.16
N GLN A 210 9.89 -5.57 24.13
CA GLN A 210 8.59 -5.75 23.52
C GLN A 210 8.32 -4.65 22.50
N HIS A 211 7.64 -4.99 21.40
CA HIS A 211 7.00 -4.04 20.50
C HIS A 211 5.48 -4.25 20.49
N LYS A 212 4.72 -3.15 20.44
CA LYS A 212 3.25 -3.13 20.40
C LYS A 212 2.78 -2.30 19.21
N GLY A 213 2.02 -2.91 18.33
CA GLY A 213 1.53 -2.31 17.09
C GLY A 213 1.94 -3.18 15.90
N GLY A 214 0.96 -3.63 15.11
CA GLY A 214 1.21 -4.69 14.14
C GLY A 214 2.01 -4.31 12.90
N TYR A 215 2.15 -3.02 12.60
CA TYR A 215 2.40 -2.55 11.23
C TYR A 215 3.71 -1.82 11.01
N ALA A 216 4.37 -1.43 12.10
CA ALA A 216 5.62 -0.70 12.05
C ALA A 216 6.83 -1.63 12.17
N ARG A 217 7.94 -1.19 11.58
CA ARG A 217 9.25 -1.81 11.78
C ARG A 217 9.76 -1.52 13.20
N PHE A 218 10.49 -2.46 13.80
CA PHE A 218 11.22 -2.22 15.05
C PHE A 218 12.59 -2.91 15.04
N ARG A 219 13.49 -2.47 15.93
CA ARG A 219 14.88 -2.93 16.01
C ARG A 219 15.32 -3.11 17.46
N PHE A 220 16.10 -4.15 17.71
CA PHE A 220 16.84 -4.34 18.95
C PHE A 220 18.33 -4.39 18.70
N ASP A 221 19.12 -3.72 19.54
CA ASP A 221 20.56 -3.90 19.60
C ASP A 221 20.87 -5.26 20.21
N VAL A 222 21.57 -6.10 19.47
CA VAL A 222 21.89 -7.48 19.83
C VAL A 222 23.39 -7.71 19.95
N THR A 223 24.19 -6.63 19.90
CA THR A 223 25.65 -6.67 19.91
C THR A 223 26.22 -7.41 21.12
N GLY A 224 25.62 -7.20 22.30
CA GLY A 224 26.10 -7.77 23.56
C GLY A 224 25.62 -9.20 23.84
N VAL A 225 24.72 -9.76 23.02
CA VAL A 225 24.05 -11.04 23.28
C VAL A 225 24.25 -12.07 22.16
N LEU A 226 24.46 -11.63 20.93
CA LEU A 226 24.84 -12.51 19.82
C LEU A 226 26.32 -12.86 19.87
N VAL A 227 26.63 -14.09 19.49
CA VAL A 227 28.01 -14.61 19.38
C VAL A 227 28.33 -14.87 17.91
N PRO A 228 29.09 -13.99 17.24
CA PRO A 228 29.58 -14.22 15.88
C PRO A 228 30.37 -15.52 15.75
N GLY A 229 30.12 -16.27 14.68
CA GLY A 229 30.70 -17.60 14.44
C GLY A 229 30.12 -18.73 15.29
N GLY A 230 29.30 -18.42 16.31
CA GLY A 230 28.61 -19.40 17.14
C GLY A 230 27.16 -19.64 16.69
N ASP A 231 26.55 -20.70 17.21
CA ASP A 231 25.11 -20.91 17.12
C ASP A 231 24.39 -19.98 18.11
N ASN A 232 23.33 -19.32 17.64
CA ASN A 232 22.52 -18.40 18.43
C ASN A 232 21.06 -18.75 18.29
N VAL A 233 20.32 -18.64 19.39
CA VAL A 233 18.88 -18.89 19.41
C VAL A 233 18.13 -17.58 19.51
N ILE A 234 17.33 -17.28 18.49
CA ILE A 234 16.37 -16.17 18.49
C ILE A 234 15.00 -16.77 18.79
N ALA A 235 14.33 -16.27 19.83
CA ALA A 235 12.97 -16.67 20.19
C ALA A 235 12.07 -15.45 20.21
N VAL A 236 10.88 -15.58 19.61
CA VAL A 236 9.89 -14.51 19.51
C VAL A 236 8.54 -15.05 19.92
N LYS A 237 7.95 -14.47 20.96
CA LYS A 237 6.55 -14.69 21.32
C LYS A 237 5.72 -13.62 20.64
N VAL A 238 4.77 -14.06 19.82
CA VAL A 238 3.86 -13.18 19.08
C VAL A 238 2.45 -13.41 19.58
N THR A 239 1.65 -12.35 19.73
CA THR A 239 0.21 -12.49 19.96
C THR A 239 -0.60 -11.47 19.19
N ASN A 240 -1.69 -11.93 18.57
CA ASN A 240 -2.75 -11.09 17.98
C ASN A 240 -4.06 -11.15 18.79
N ALA A 241 -4.00 -11.67 20.02
CA ALA A 241 -5.13 -11.68 20.96
C ALA A 241 -5.70 -10.27 21.15
N TYR A 242 -7.01 -10.17 21.35
CA TYR A 242 -7.69 -8.90 21.59
C TYR A 242 -7.06 -8.13 22.77
N ASP A 243 -6.71 -6.87 22.55
CA ASP A 243 -6.13 -5.96 23.55
C ASP A 243 -6.74 -4.57 23.37
N THR A 244 -7.43 -4.06 24.39
CA THR A 244 -8.06 -2.73 24.37
C THR A 244 -7.06 -1.58 24.38
N GLY A 245 -5.80 -1.84 24.68
CA GLY A 245 -4.71 -0.86 24.72
C GLY A 245 -3.96 -0.70 23.40
N ILE A 246 -4.35 -1.40 22.33
CA ILE A 246 -3.65 -1.39 21.04
C ILE A 246 -4.67 -1.24 19.91
N ALA A 247 -4.41 -0.34 18.96
CA ALA A 247 -5.20 -0.20 17.75
C ALA A 247 -4.72 -1.19 16.67
N PRO A 248 -5.62 -1.81 15.88
CA PRO A 248 -7.08 -1.64 15.88
C PRO A 248 -7.78 -2.49 16.96
N VAL A 249 -8.84 -1.96 17.57
CA VAL A 249 -9.73 -2.73 18.47
C VAL A 249 -10.93 -3.33 17.73
N SER A 250 -11.38 -2.69 16.66
CA SER A 250 -12.48 -3.12 15.81
C SER A 250 -12.26 -2.56 14.40
N ALA A 251 -12.47 -3.37 13.38
CA ALA A 251 -12.46 -2.96 11.98
C ALA A 251 -13.10 -4.05 11.12
N ASP A 252 -13.42 -3.72 9.87
CA ASP A 252 -13.92 -4.68 8.88
C ASP A 252 -12.77 -5.29 8.07
N TYR A 253 -11.78 -5.88 8.74
CA TYR A 253 -10.72 -6.70 8.13
C TYR A 253 -10.14 -7.65 9.17
N THR A 254 -9.53 -8.75 8.72
CA THR A 254 -8.97 -9.76 9.63
C THR A 254 -7.65 -9.30 10.26
N PHE A 255 -7.48 -9.48 11.57
CA PHE A 255 -6.25 -9.11 12.29
C PHE A 255 -5.27 -10.28 12.34
N GLU A 256 -4.58 -10.52 11.24
CA GLU A 256 -3.73 -11.68 11.05
C GLU A 256 -2.47 -11.67 11.93
N GLY A 257 -2.23 -12.73 12.71
CA GLY A 257 -1.10 -12.82 13.62
C GLY A 257 0.14 -13.49 13.02
N GLY A 258 1.32 -13.01 13.42
CA GLY A 258 2.60 -13.63 13.05
C GLY A 258 3.70 -12.63 12.69
N ILE A 259 4.87 -13.16 12.32
CA ILE A 259 5.98 -12.41 11.72
C ILE A 259 5.74 -12.35 10.20
N TYR A 260 4.82 -11.48 9.80
CA TYR A 260 4.28 -11.44 8.44
C TYR A 260 5.07 -10.53 7.48
N ARG A 261 6.16 -9.89 7.94
CA ARG A 261 7.15 -9.23 7.08
C ARG A 261 8.56 -9.71 7.38
N ASN A 262 9.51 -9.28 6.56
CA ASN A 262 10.90 -9.69 6.61
C ASN A 262 11.58 -9.45 7.98
N VAL A 263 12.48 -10.36 8.34
CA VAL A 263 13.43 -10.21 9.46
C VAL A 263 14.84 -10.06 8.90
N SER A 264 15.64 -9.18 9.48
CA SER A 264 17.02 -8.95 9.04
C SER A 264 17.98 -8.72 10.21
N LEU A 265 19.23 -9.16 10.03
CA LEU A 265 20.35 -8.85 10.91
C LEU A 265 21.25 -7.82 10.21
N TRP A 266 21.52 -6.71 10.88
CA TRP A 266 22.38 -5.63 10.41
C TRP A 266 23.68 -5.62 11.20
N ALA A 267 24.80 -5.37 10.52
CA ALA A 267 26.13 -5.18 11.09
C ALA A 267 26.71 -3.86 10.58
N ILE A 268 26.95 -2.92 11.50
CA ILE A 268 27.42 -1.55 11.21
C ILE A 268 28.59 -1.16 12.13
N ASP A 269 29.34 -0.12 11.78
CA ASP A 269 30.42 0.38 12.63
C ASP A 269 29.93 1.12 13.88
N ASN A 270 30.82 1.35 14.85
CA ASN A 270 30.49 2.03 16.11
C ASN A 270 30.18 3.53 15.94
N LEU A 271 30.65 4.17 14.87
CA LEU A 271 30.24 5.51 14.49
C LEU A 271 29.29 5.37 13.31
N HIS A 272 28.03 5.74 13.49
CA HIS A 272 26.99 5.42 12.52
C HIS A 272 25.77 6.35 12.61
N VAL A 273 24.94 6.32 11.58
CA VAL A 273 23.58 6.87 11.65
C VAL A 273 22.74 5.99 12.57
N ARG A 274 22.03 6.61 13.50
CA ARG A 274 21.31 5.97 14.60
C ARG A 274 20.23 5.02 14.08
N MET A 275 20.36 3.73 14.44
CA MET A 275 19.42 2.69 14.04
C MET A 275 18.14 2.66 14.88
N THR A 276 18.15 3.22 16.09
CA THR A 276 17.06 3.06 17.08
C THR A 276 16.10 4.26 17.14
N ASP A 277 16.14 5.17 16.17
CA ASP A 277 15.18 6.29 16.08
C ASP A 277 13.86 5.81 15.47
N PHE A 278 12.97 5.22 16.29
CA PHE A 278 11.71 4.59 15.85
C PHE A 278 11.93 3.58 14.71
N ALA A 279 13.10 2.94 14.69
CA ALA A 279 13.58 2.12 13.60
C ALA A 279 13.48 2.79 12.21
N GLY A 280 13.47 4.12 12.11
CA GLY A 280 13.51 4.89 10.87
C GLY A 280 14.87 4.80 10.15
N PRO A 281 15.04 5.53 9.04
CA PRO A 281 16.32 5.61 8.32
C PRO A 281 17.39 6.37 9.11
N GLY A 282 16.98 7.25 10.04
CA GLY A 282 17.89 8.13 10.78
C GLY A 282 18.43 9.29 9.94
N VAL A 283 18.06 9.37 8.66
CA VAL A 283 18.27 10.49 7.75
C VAL A 283 16.90 11.00 7.31
N TYR A 284 16.67 12.31 7.40
CA TYR A 284 15.41 12.95 7.04
C TYR A 284 15.64 14.05 6.01
N LEU A 285 14.98 13.94 4.86
CA LEU A 285 15.10 14.84 3.72
C LEU A 285 13.89 15.78 3.67
N ARG A 286 14.08 17.02 4.14
CA ARG A 286 13.04 18.05 4.11
C ARG A 286 13.29 19.02 2.95
N GLN A 287 12.30 19.24 2.10
CA GLN A 287 12.42 20.11 0.92
C GLN A 287 11.72 21.45 1.11
N SER A 288 12.31 22.52 0.58
CA SER A 288 11.72 23.87 0.59
C SER A 288 12.11 24.64 -0.67
N ASN A 289 11.35 25.68 -1.01
CA ASN A 289 11.60 26.54 -2.17
C ASN A 289 11.68 25.76 -3.50
N VAL A 290 10.89 24.69 -3.65
CA VAL A 290 10.91 23.83 -4.84
C VAL A 290 10.29 24.58 -6.02
N THR A 291 11.12 24.93 -7.00
CA THR A 291 10.76 25.63 -8.23
C THR A 291 11.51 25.02 -9.42
N SER A 292 11.21 25.44 -10.64
CA SER A 292 11.99 25.03 -11.83
C SER A 292 13.44 25.55 -11.81
N ALA A 293 13.75 26.58 -11.03
CA ALA A 293 15.08 27.18 -10.97
C ALA A 293 15.97 26.54 -9.88
N SER A 294 15.38 26.19 -8.73
CA SER A 294 16.12 25.58 -7.63
C SER A 294 15.20 24.84 -6.67
N ALA A 295 15.77 23.93 -5.88
CA ALA A 295 15.17 23.36 -4.70
C ALA A 295 16.20 23.28 -3.57
N THR A 296 15.77 23.60 -2.35
CA THR A 296 16.60 23.46 -1.14
C THR A 296 16.22 22.18 -0.42
N VAL A 297 17.21 21.37 -0.06
CA VAL A 297 17.05 20.14 0.72
C VAL A 297 17.79 20.32 2.04
N THR A 298 17.05 20.28 3.14
CA THR A 298 17.60 20.18 4.49
C THR A 298 17.72 18.70 4.84
N VAL A 299 18.94 18.25 5.10
CA VAL A 299 19.28 16.86 5.39
C VAL A 299 19.60 16.78 6.88
N THR A 300 18.73 16.14 7.65
CA THR A 300 18.94 15.93 9.09
C THR A 300 19.37 14.50 9.33
N THR A 301 20.56 14.33 9.91
CA THR A 301 21.16 13.03 10.22
C THR A 301 21.24 12.84 11.72
N LYS A 302 20.62 11.77 12.22
CA LYS A 302 20.71 11.33 13.62
C LYS A 302 22.01 10.56 13.79
N LEU A 303 23.08 11.21 14.24
CA LEU A 303 24.39 10.58 14.39
C LEU A 303 24.55 9.95 15.78
N TRP A 304 25.24 8.81 15.84
CA TRP A 304 25.54 8.11 17.10
C TRP A 304 26.97 7.56 17.12
N ASN A 305 27.62 7.63 18.29
CA ASN A 305 28.95 7.08 18.54
C ASN A 305 28.89 6.07 19.70
N ASP A 306 28.85 4.79 19.36
CA ASP A 306 28.94 3.66 20.30
C ASP A 306 30.39 3.31 20.70
N SER A 307 31.40 4.01 20.19
CA SER A 307 32.78 3.73 20.60
C SER A 307 33.07 4.26 22.01
N SER A 308 34.11 3.70 22.65
CA SER A 308 34.53 4.07 24.01
C SER A 308 35.32 5.38 24.09
N SER A 309 35.49 6.08 22.98
CA SER A 309 36.26 7.32 22.90
C SER A 309 35.54 8.37 22.06
N THR A 310 35.87 9.64 22.31
CA THR A 310 35.45 10.74 21.44
C THR A 310 35.98 10.51 20.02
N ARG A 311 35.16 10.79 19.01
CA ARG A 311 35.51 10.76 17.59
C ARG A 311 35.48 12.16 17.00
N SER A 312 36.34 12.44 16.04
CA SER A 312 36.24 13.63 15.19
C SER A 312 35.48 13.24 13.93
N VAL A 313 34.31 13.83 13.72
CA VAL A 313 33.35 13.38 12.72
C VAL A 313 33.09 14.46 11.67
N VAL A 314 33.05 14.06 10.41
CA VAL A 314 32.50 14.85 9.30
C VAL A 314 31.29 14.12 8.73
N VAL A 315 30.19 14.84 8.51
CA VAL A 315 29.04 14.31 7.77
C VAL A 315 29.06 14.93 6.39
N ARG A 316 29.08 14.10 5.35
CA ARG A 316 29.03 14.52 3.95
C ARG A 316 27.73 14.04 3.33
N THR A 317 27.04 14.92 2.63
CA THR A 317 25.85 14.57 1.86
C THR A 317 26.11 14.81 0.37
N VAL A 318 25.94 13.76 -0.42
CA VAL A 318 26.03 13.80 -1.89
C VAL A 318 24.65 13.51 -2.46
N ILE A 319 24.09 14.45 -3.21
CA ILE A 319 22.88 14.24 -4.01
C ILE A 319 23.31 13.98 -5.44
N SER A 320 22.88 12.85 -5.99
CA SER A 320 23.14 12.45 -7.37
C SER A 320 21.86 12.22 -8.16
N ASP A 321 21.95 12.46 -9.46
CA ASP A 321 20.88 12.20 -10.42
C ASP A 321 20.73 10.69 -10.69
N SER A 322 19.73 10.30 -11.49
CA SER A 322 19.47 8.89 -11.81
C SER A 322 20.60 8.18 -12.57
N SER A 323 21.55 8.93 -13.14
CA SER A 323 22.75 8.40 -13.83
C SER A 323 23.98 8.42 -12.94
N GLY A 324 23.85 8.86 -11.68
CA GLY A 324 24.94 8.99 -10.71
C GLY A 324 25.71 10.31 -10.81
N ASN A 325 25.30 11.27 -11.64
CA ASN A 325 25.98 12.57 -11.70
C ASN A 325 25.70 13.36 -10.43
N VAL A 326 26.74 13.92 -9.80
CA VAL A 326 26.57 14.75 -8.60
C VAL A 326 25.90 16.07 -8.94
N VAL A 327 24.78 16.37 -8.26
CA VAL A 327 24.03 17.63 -8.39
C VAL A 327 24.13 18.51 -7.14
N ALA A 328 24.51 17.95 -5.99
CA ALA A 328 24.92 18.70 -4.81
C ALA A 328 25.89 17.87 -3.96
N ASP A 329 26.87 18.52 -3.34
CA ASP A 329 27.85 17.89 -2.44
C ASP A 329 28.17 18.88 -1.31
N THR A 330 27.86 18.51 -0.08
CA THR A 330 28.04 19.37 1.10
C THR A 330 28.60 18.57 2.26
N SER A 331 29.50 19.17 3.02
CA SER A 331 30.14 18.54 4.17
C SER A 331 30.16 19.47 5.37
N THR A 332 30.00 18.92 6.57
CA THR A 332 30.24 19.68 7.79
C THR A 332 31.74 19.90 8.01
N THR A 333 32.09 20.90 8.83
CA THR A 333 33.40 20.89 9.48
C THR A 333 33.52 19.72 10.45
N ALA A 334 34.75 19.26 10.67
CA ALA A 334 35.03 18.21 11.65
C ALA A 334 34.60 18.66 13.05
N ARG A 335 33.88 17.79 13.76
CA ARG A 335 33.37 18.08 15.11
C ARG A 335 33.64 16.92 16.07
N PRO A 336 33.94 17.18 17.34
CA PRO A 336 34.02 16.12 18.33
C PRO A 336 32.62 15.57 18.62
N LEU A 337 32.48 14.25 18.63
CA LEU A 337 31.32 13.52 19.15
C LEU A 337 31.79 12.62 20.29
N ALA A 338 31.29 12.87 21.50
CA ALA A 338 31.71 12.13 22.69
C ALA A 338 31.34 10.65 22.60
N ALA A 339 32.07 9.81 23.35
CA ALA A 339 31.78 8.39 23.49
C ALA A 339 30.35 8.17 24.01
N ALA A 340 29.66 7.14 23.50
CA ALA A 340 28.30 6.74 23.90
C ALA A 340 27.26 7.90 23.89
N THR A 341 27.38 8.81 22.92
CA THR A 341 26.42 9.91 22.74
C THR A 341 26.01 10.04 21.27
N GLY A 342 24.97 10.84 21.02
CA GLY A 342 24.51 11.17 19.68
C GLY A 342 24.14 12.63 19.55
N VAL A 343 24.04 13.09 18.31
CA VAL A 343 23.68 14.47 17.96
C VAL A 343 22.96 14.49 16.63
N ASP A 344 22.04 15.43 16.48
CA ASP A 344 21.42 15.70 15.19
C ASP A 344 22.31 16.66 14.39
N VAL A 345 22.64 16.27 13.17
CA VAL A 345 23.43 17.09 12.24
C VAL A 345 22.54 17.50 11.08
N SER A 346 22.32 18.81 10.92
CA SER A 346 21.59 19.36 9.79
C SER A 346 22.56 19.98 8.78
N GLN A 347 22.39 19.60 7.51
CA GLN A 347 23.06 20.19 6.36
C GLN A 347 22.02 20.76 5.39
N THR A 348 22.42 21.75 4.60
CA THR A 348 21.59 22.28 3.51
C THR A 348 22.30 22.06 2.19
N ALA A 349 21.60 21.47 1.25
CA ALA A 349 22.02 21.29 -0.13
C ALA A 349 21.06 22.02 -1.07
N THR A 350 21.58 22.63 -2.13
CA THR A 350 20.78 23.29 -3.16
C THR A 350 20.94 22.53 -4.47
N VAL A 351 19.84 22.07 -5.03
CA VAL A 351 19.79 21.46 -6.37
C VAL A 351 19.33 22.55 -7.35
N ASN A 352 20.22 22.94 -8.26
CA ASN A 352 19.90 23.93 -9.29
C ASN A 352 19.23 23.26 -10.49
N ASN A 353 18.24 23.94 -11.08
CA ASN A 353 17.44 23.45 -12.21
C ASN A 353 16.94 22.00 -11.99
N PRO A 354 16.24 21.72 -10.88
CA PRO A 354 15.86 20.36 -10.54
C PRO A 354 14.86 19.79 -11.56
N ARG A 355 15.00 18.50 -11.87
CA ARG A 355 13.95 17.71 -12.51
C ARG A 355 12.98 17.29 -11.41
N LEU A 356 11.78 17.85 -11.44
CA LEU A 356 10.79 17.63 -10.40
C LEU A 356 10.21 16.22 -10.49
N TRP A 357 9.92 15.62 -9.35
CA TRP A 357 9.01 14.49 -9.28
C TRP A 357 7.60 15.03 -9.57
N ASN A 358 6.99 14.55 -10.65
CA ASN A 358 5.74 15.08 -11.20
C ASN A 358 4.69 13.98 -11.38
N GLY A 359 4.58 13.10 -10.38
CA GLY A 359 3.64 11.98 -10.39
C GLY A 359 3.94 11.04 -11.56
N GLN A 360 2.89 10.42 -12.11
CA GLN A 360 3.02 9.49 -13.23
C GLN A 360 3.58 10.13 -14.51
N ALA A 361 3.48 11.46 -14.66
CA ALA A 361 4.03 12.15 -15.83
C ALA A 361 5.57 12.12 -15.85
N ASP A 362 6.20 12.22 -14.67
CA ASP A 362 7.65 12.12 -14.52
C ASP A 362 8.04 11.78 -13.06
N PRO A 363 8.07 10.50 -12.65
CA PRO A 363 8.40 10.09 -11.29
C PRO A 363 9.91 10.15 -11.02
N TYR A 364 10.53 11.29 -11.28
CA TYR A 364 11.98 11.44 -11.20
C TYR A 364 12.49 11.38 -9.76
N LEU A 365 13.53 10.58 -9.54
CA LEU A 365 14.08 10.31 -8.21
C LEU A 365 15.62 10.43 -8.21
N TYR A 366 16.12 11.35 -7.38
CA TYR A 366 17.52 11.48 -7.02
C TYR A 366 17.92 10.48 -5.93
N ASN A 367 19.23 10.29 -5.72
CA ASN A 367 19.78 9.60 -4.56
C ASN A 367 20.48 10.61 -3.65
N ALA A 368 20.11 10.67 -2.37
CA ALA A 368 20.83 11.42 -1.35
C ALA A 368 21.61 10.44 -0.47
N ALA A 369 22.92 10.37 -0.65
CA ALA A 369 23.83 9.57 0.15
C ALA A 369 24.45 10.42 1.26
N VAL A 370 24.31 9.97 2.50
CA VAL A 370 24.91 10.59 3.69
C VAL A 370 26.04 9.70 4.18
N GLU A 371 27.27 10.18 4.05
CA GLU A 371 28.51 9.51 4.46
C GLU A 371 28.95 10.04 5.84
N ILE A 372 29.29 9.11 6.74
CA ILE A 372 29.84 9.41 8.06
C ILE A 372 31.34 9.13 8.07
N HIS A 373 32.14 10.18 8.12
CA HIS A 373 33.58 10.12 8.11
C HIS A 373 34.13 10.24 9.54
N ASP A 374 34.91 9.24 9.97
CA ASP A 374 35.80 9.36 11.13
C ASP A 374 37.13 9.94 10.64
N VAL A 375 37.41 11.18 11.05
CA VAL A 375 38.67 11.89 10.76
C VAL A 375 39.61 11.93 11.98
N THR A 376 39.36 11.08 12.97
CA THR A 376 40.18 10.97 14.18
C THR A 376 41.63 10.63 13.82
N ALA A 377 42.59 11.32 14.46
CA ALA A 377 44.03 11.14 14.24
C ALA A 377 44.51 11.44 12.79
N GLY A 378 43.69 12.12 11.98
CA GLY A 378 44.09 12.64 10.65
C GLY A 378 43.92 11.66 9.49
N ALA A 379 43.42 10.44 9.72
CA ALA A 379 42.99 9.53 8.65
C ALA A 379 41.50 9.75 8.36
N ASP A 380 41.10 9.77 7.09
CA ASP A 380 39.69 9.92 6.68
C ASP A 380 39.10 8.54 6.34
N THR A 381 38.23 8.02 7.21
CA THR A 381 37.59 6.72 7.05
C THR A 381 36.08 6.85 7.03
N ILE A 382 35.44 6.37 5.96
CA ILE A 382 33.98 6.27 5.90
C ILE A 382 33.52 5.09 6.74
N THR A 383 32.82 5.38 7.82
CA THR A 383 32.33 4.40 8.81
C THR A 383 30.89 3.97 8.54
N ASP A 384 30.10 4.84 7.92
CA ASP A 384 28.70 4.53 7.62
C ASP A 384 28.20 5.31 6.41
N VAL A 385 27.24 4.73 5.69
CA VAL A 385 26.52 5.39 4.60
C VAL A 385 25.04 5.02 4.64
N VAL A 386 24.17 6.02 4.59
CA VAL A 386 22.72 5.85 4.37
C VAL A 386 22.35 6.55 3.08
N THR A 387 21.66 5.84 2.19
CA THR A 387 21.14 6.41 0.94
C THR A 387 19.63 6.38 0.93
N GLU A 388 19.03 7.55 0.75
CA GLU A 388 17.58 7.72 0.66
C GLU A 388 17.21 8.25 -0.74
N ARG A 389 16.05 7.84 -1.25
CA ARG A 389 15.52 8.38 -2.51
C ARG A 389 14.91 9.75 -2.26
N LEU A 390 15.06 10.65 -3.23
CA LEU A 390 14.59 12.03 -3.14
C LEU A 390 13.80 12.40 -4.40
N GLY A 391 12.50 12.67 -4.24
CA GLY A 391 11.65 13.26 -5.28
C GLY A 391 11.33 14.72 -4.95
N LEU A 392 11.87 15.65 -5.73
CA LEU A 392 11.67 17.08 -5.50
C LEU A 392 10.30 17.52 -6.03
N ARG A 393 9.41 17.97 -5.15
CA ARG A 393 8.07 18.43 -5.54
C ARG A 393 7.47 19.46 -4.60
N SER A 394 6.45 20.18 -5.05
CA SER A 394 5.53 20.94 -4.20
C SER A 394 4.12 20.41 -4.32
N VAL A 395 3.35 20.46 -3.22
CA VAL A 395 1.95 20.04 -3.18
C VAL A 395 1.09 21.05 -2.46
N ALA A 396 -0.17 21.14 -2.87
CA ALA A 396 -1.19 21.90 -2.19
C ALA A 396 -2.56 21.24 -2.39
N VAL A 397 -3.49 21.56 -1.48
CA VAL A 397 -4.91 21.28 -1.67
C VAL A 397 -5.66 22.58 -1.48
N ASP A 398 -6.36 22.99 -2.53
CA ASP A 398 -7.24 24.14 -2.54
C ASP A 398 -8.70 23.67 -2.40
N ALA A 399 -9.51 24.45 -1.68
CA ALA A 399 -10.90 24.05 -1.40
C ALA A 399 -11.81 24.17 -2.63
N GLY A 400 -11.49 25.03 -3.60
CA GLY A 400 -12.29 25.24 -4.82
C GLY A 400 -11.76 24.51 -6.05
N THR A 401 -10.46 24.20 -6.08
CA THR A 401 -9.77 23.61 -7.24
C THR A 401 -9.11 22.27 -6.95
N GLY A 402 -9.23 21.74 -5.73
CA GLY A 402 -8.75 20.39 -5.39
C GLY A 402 -7.23 20.30 -5.25
N PHE A 403 -6.67 19.14 -5.60
CA PHE A 403 -5.25 18.84 -5.42
C PHE A 403 -4.38 19.50 -6.50
N GLN A 404 -3.19 19.95 -6.10
CA GLN A 404 -2.18 20.52 -6.99
C GLN A 404 -0.82 19.87 -6.74
N LEU A 405 -0.14 19.52 -7.83
CA LEU A 405 1.24 19.04 -7.87
C LEU A 405 2.08 20.02 -8.68
N ASN A 406 3.18 20.51 -8.11
CA ASN A 406 4.08 21.47 -8.76
C ASN A 406 3.35 22.72 -9.30
N GLY A 407 2.35 23.19 -8.56
CA GLY A 407 1.52 24.35 -8.92
C GLY A 407 0.45 24.11 -10.00
N SER A 408 0.30 22.88 -10.48
CA SER A 408 -0.71 22.51 -11.48
C SER A 408 -1.78 21.60 -10.87
N HIS A 409 -3.04 21.81 -11.24
CA HIS A 409 -4.14 20.91 -10.83
C HIS A 409 -3.90 19.49 -11.35
N LEU A 410 -4.11 18.50 -10.48
CA LEU A 410 -4.09 17.09 -10.82
C LEU A 410 -5.28 16.41 -10.15
N GLY A 411 -6.23 15.90 -10.96
CA GLY A 411 -7.33 15.09 -10.45
C GLY A 411 -6.81 13.78 -9.86
N LEU A 412 -7.02 13.56 -8.56
CA LEU A 412 -6.60 12.33 -7.90
C LEU A 412 -7.69 11.26 -8.00
N HIS A 413 -7.42 10.25 -8.82
CA HIS A 413 -8.31 9.13 -9.11
C HIS A 413 -7.63 7.85 -8.66
N GLY A 414 -8.21 7.21 -7.65
CA GLY A 414 -7.50 6.17 -6.95
C GLY A 414 -8.37 5.10 -6.34
N VAL A 415 -7.67 4.24 -5.62
CA VAL A 415 -8.19 3.02 -5.02
C VAL A 415 -7.65 2.89 -3.60
N ASN A 416 -8.37 2.14 -2.77
CA ASN A 416 -7.89 1.69 -1.47
C ASN A 416 -7.18 0.33 -1.60
N LEU A 417 -6.12 0.14 -0.81
CA LEU A 417 -5.33 -1.09 -0.78
C LEU A 417 -5.28 -1.68 0.64
N HIS A 418 -5.68 -2.95 0.77
CA HIS A 418 -5.35 -3.82 1.91
C HIS A 418 -4.13 -4.69 1.56
N GLN A 419 -3.29 -5.03 2.57
CA GLN A 419 -2.00 -5.74 2.41
C GLN A 419 -2.11 -7.28 2.34
N GLU A 420 -3.10 -7.82 1.66
CA GLU A 420 -3.34 -9.27 1.71
C GLU A 420 -3.62 -9.91 0.37
N ARG A 421 -3.49 -11.23 0.34
CA ARG A 421 -3.77 -12.05 -0.83
C ARG A 421 -4.29 -13.43 -0.42
N ALA A 422 -5.20 -13.97 -1.24
CA ALA A 422 -5.74 -15.31 -1.06
C ALA A 422 -4.61 -16.33 -0.80
N VAL A 423 -4.86 -17.24 0.14
CA VAL A 423 -3.94 -18.32 0.60
C VAL A 423 -2.61 -17.87 1.22
N ARG A 424 -2.26 -16.59 1.20
CA ARG A 424 -1.07 -16.02 1.85
C ARG A 424 -1.41 -15.15 3.05
N GLY A 425 -2.61 -14.58 3.09
CA GLY A 425 -2.96 -13.55 4.05
C GLY A 425 -2.00 -12.36 3.92
N TRP A 426 -1.52 -11.85 5.06
CA TRP A 426 -0.57 -10.74 5.12
C TRP A 426 0.88 -11.13 4.80
N ALA A 427 1.18 -12.43 4.63
CA ALA A 427 2.54 -12.91 4.32
C ALA A 427 2.87 -12.77 2.82
N MET A 428 2.81 -11.53 2.33
CA MET A 428 3.09 -11.19 0.94
C MET A 428 4.59 -11.21 0.61
N THR A 429 4.90 -11.56 -0.64
CA THR A 429 6.25 -11.46 -1.21
C THR A 429 6.42 -10.18 -2.01
N ASP A 430 7.65 -9.74 -2.27
CA ASP A 430 7.94 -8.59 -3.15
C ASP A 430 7.29 -8.70 -4.54
N ALA A 431 7.12 -9.93 -5.06
CA ALA A 431 6.44 -10.18 -6.33
C ALA A 431 4.94 -9.97 -6.22
N ASP A 432 4.33 -10.32 -5.08
CA ASP A 432 2.92 -10.04 -4.82
C ASP A 432 2.67 -8.52 -4.76
N HIS A 433 3.50 -7.78 -4.01
CA HIS A 433 3.46 -6.31 -3.96
C HIS A 433 3.61 -5.68 -5.36
N THR A 434 4.60 -6.15 -6.14
CA THR A 434 4.83 -5.65 -7.50
C THR A 434 3.61 -5.87 -8.41
N GLN A 435 3.00 -7.05 -8.36
CA GLN A 435 1.81 -7.35 -9.15
C GLN A 435 0.60 -6.49 -8.74
N ASP A 436 0.42 -6.24 -7.45
CA ASP A 436 -0.67 -5.38 -6.98
C ASP A 436 -0.51 -3.97 -7.56
N PHE A 437 0.71 -3.42 -7.57
CA PHE A 437 0.99 -2.12 -8.19
C PHE A 437 0.89 -2.15 -9.72
N ASP A 438 1.19 -3.27 -10.38
CA ASP A 438 0.99 -3.41 -11.83
C ASP A 438 -0.50 -3.31 -12.17
N LEU A 439 -1.37 -3.92 -11.36
CA LEU A 439 -2.82 -3.83 -11.50
C LEU A 439 -3.35 -2.42 -11.23
N ILE A 440 -2.79 -1.73 -10.21
CA ILE A 440 -3.14 -0.34 -9.88
C ILE A 440 -2.75 0.62 -11.02
N GLN A 441 -1.57 0.44 -11.62
CA GLN A 441 -1.19 1.22 -12.79
C GLN A 441 -2.03 0.85 -14.02
N GLU A 442 -2.35 -0.43 -14.20
CA GLU A 442 -3.15 -0.90 -15.33
C GLU A 442 -4.55 -0.29 -15.33
N VAL A 443 -5.20 -0.17 -14.16
CA VAL A 443 -6.52 0.49 -14.06
C VAL A 443 -6.44 2.00 -14.31
N GLY A 444 -5.24 2.58 -14.29
CA GLY A 444 -5.00 4.01 -14.50
C GLY A 444 -5.08 4.86 -13.24
N ALA A 445 -5.05 4.25 -12.05
CA ALA A 445 -5.05 5.00 -10.80
C ALA A 445 -3.75 5.80 -10.65
N ASN A 446 -3.85 7.06 -10.20
CA ASN A 446 -2.71 7.95 -9.94
C ASN A 446 -2.53 8.29 -8.45
N THR A 447 -3.46 7.84 -7.61
CA THR A 447 -3.39 7.95 -6.15
C THR A 447 -3.80 6.64 -5.49
N ILE A 448 -3.30 6.39 -4.29
CA ILE A 448 -3.63 5.20 -3.49
C ILE A 448 -3.82 5.60 -2.03
N ARG A 449 -4.90 5.09 -1.43
CA ARG A 449 -5.08 5.11 0.02
C ARG A 449 -4.65 3.75 0.57
N MET A 450 -3.54 3.75 1.28
CA MET A 450 -2.96 2.58 1.93
C MET A 450 -3.63 2.37 3.29
N ALA A 451 -4.89 1.93 3.23
CA ALA A 451 -5.73 1.69 4.40
C ALA A 451 -5.42 0.31 5.04
N HIS A 452 -5.70 0.09 6.31
CA HIS A 452 -5.96 1.07 7.37
C HIS A 452 -4.76 1.16 8.31
N TYR A 453 -3.54 1.10 7.78
CA TYR A 453 -2.35 0.90 8.58
C TYR A 453 -1.09 1.20 7.76
N GLN A 454 0.08 1.15 8.39
CA GLN A 454 1.35 1.24 7.68
C GLN A 454 1.55 0.01 6.77
N HIS A 455 1.84 0.23 5.49
CA HIS A 455 2.14 -0.81 4.48
C HIS A 455 3.63 -1.15 4.42
N ASP A 456 4.02 -2.12 3.57
CA ASP A 456 5.41 -2.53 3.46
C ASP A 456 6.26 -1.43 2.77
N GLN A 457 7.57 -1.37 3.08
CA GLN A 457 8.48 -0.45 2.40
C GLN A 457 8.51 -0.67 0.88
N LYS A 458 8.30 -1.90 0.42
CA LYS A 458 8.17 -2.22 -1.00
C LYS A 458 7.02 -1.44 -1.65
N ASP A 459 5.89 -1.31 -0.98
CA ASP A 459 4.72 -0.58 -1.51
C ASP A 459 5.01 0.92 -1.64
N TYR A 460 5.62 1.53 -0.61
CA TYR A 460 6.01 2.94 -0.67
C TYR A 460 7.10 3.21 -1.74
N ASN A 461 8.08 2.32 -1.87
CA ASN A 461 9.10 2.41 -2.93
C ASN A 461 8.46 2.32 -4.33
N LEU A 462 7.55 1.36 -4.54
CA LEU A 462 6.83 1.23 -5.79
C LEU A 462 5.98 2.48 -6.08
N ALA A 463 5.36 3.09 -5.07
CA ALA A 463 4.61 4.33 -5.23
C ALA A 463 5.51 5.50 -5.67
N ASP A 464 6.70 5.64 -5.08
CA ASP A 464 7.68 6.65 -5.47
C ASP A 464 8.13 6.47 -6.92
N GLU A 465 8.51 5.24 -7.28
CA GLU A 465 9.02 4.87 -8.61
C GLU A 465 7.96 5.00 -9.71
N ARG A 466 6.69 4.74 -9.37
CA ARG A 466 5.57 4.72 -10.31
C ARG A 466 4.79 6.03 -10.34
N GLY A 467 5.17 7.01 -9.54
CA GLY A 467 4.55 8.34 -9.57
C GLY A 467 3.16 8.40 -8.92
N LEU A 468 2.86 7.52 -7.98
CA LEU A 468 1.57 7.51 -7.27
C LEU A 468 1.59 8.52 -6.12
N ILE A 469 0.47 9.21 -5.90
CA ILE A 469 0.24 10.00 -4.70
C ILE A 469 -0.31 9.08 -3.60
N VAL A 470 0.27 9.13 -2.40
CA VAL A 470 -0.07 8.21 -1.31
C VAL A 470 -0.72 8.95 -0.15
N TRP A 471 -1.83 8.37 0.32
CA TRP A 471 -2.35 8.55 1.67
C TRP A 471 -1.98 7.31 2.49
N ALA A 472 -1.14 7.49 3.52
CA ALA A 472 -0.81 6.46 4.50
C ALA A 472 -1.47 6.76 5.86
N GLU A 473 -1.90 5.76 6.61
CA GLU A 473 -2.64 5.96 7.88
C GLU A 473 -2.31 4.94 8.96
N ILE A 474 -2.73 5.24 10.20
CA ILE A 474 -2.66 4.33 11.36
C ILE A 474 -4.00 3.62 11.59
N PRO A 475 -4.04 2.46 12.28
CA PRO A 475 -5.24 1.63 12.44
C PRO A 475 -6.20 2.10 13.54
N VAL A 476 -6.39 3.42 13.66
CA VAL A 476 -7.43 4.00 14.52
C VAL A 476 -8.75 3.93 13.76
N VAL A 477 -9.41 2.77 13.83
CA VAL A 477 -10.63 2.44 13.09
C VAL A 477 -11.77 2.12 14.06
N ASN A 478 -12.99 2.57 13.74
CA ASN A 478 -14.26 2.32 14.45
C ASN A 478 -14.37 2.80 15.90
N SER A 479 -13.39 2.50 16.75
CA SER A 479 -13.50 2.75 18.19
C SER A 479 -12.18 3.16 18.81
N VAL A 480 -12.25 4.16 19.70
CA VAL A 480 -11.19 4.56 20.61
C VAL A 480 -11.49 4.03 22.00
N THR A 481 -10.49 3.46 22.69
CA THR A 481 -10.62 3.19 24.12
C THR A 481 -10.09 4.37 24.92
N ASN A 482 -10.80 4.75 25.99
CA ASN A 482 -10.35 5.82 26.89
C ASN A 482 -9.29 5.31 27.88
N SER A 483 -8.17 4.81 27.36
CA SER A 483 -7.06 4.28 28.16
C SER A 483 -5.74 4.95 27.78
N ALA A 484 -4.89 5.20 28.77
CA ALA A 484 -3.55 5.75 28.54
C ALA A 484 -2.69 4.83 27.65
N ALA A 485 -2.90 3.51 27.76
CA ALA A 485 -2.20 2.53 26.94
C ALA A 485 -2.55 2.65 25.45
N PHE A 486 -3.84 2.79 25.13
CA PHE A 486 -4.31 2.99 23.76
C PHE A 486 -3.78 4.29 23.17
N THR A 487 -3.92 5.40 23.89
CA THR A 487 -3.37 6.70 23.47
C THR A 487 -1.87 6.62 23.21
N ALA A 488 -1.10 6.02 24.12
CA ALA A 488 0.35 5.87 23.95
C ALA A 488 0.69 4.99 22.74
N SER A 489 -0.02 3.87 22.53
CA SER A 489 0.18 2.98 21.38
C SER A 489 -0.10 3.70 20.06
N THR A 490 -1.24 4.40 19.93
CA THR A 490 -1.60 5.10 18.69
C THR A 490 -0.67 6.27 18.39
N GLN A 491 -0.25 7.02 19.41
CA GLN A 491 0.74 8.09 19.23
C GLN A 491 2.11 7.55 18.86
N ASN A 492 2.50 6.36 19.35
CA ASN A 492 3.73 5.68 18.94
C ASN A 492 3.63 5.21 17.49
N GLN A 493 2.55 4.53 17.12
CA GLN A 493 2.29 4.08 15.74
C GLN A 493 2.29 5.26 14.75
N MET A 494 1.78 6.43 15.15
CA MET A 494 1.84 7.64 14.31
C MET A 494 3.26 8.13 14.07
N ARG A 495 4.10 8.16 15.12
CA ARG A 495 5.52 8.55 15.00
C ARG A 495 6.31 7.52 14.20
N GLU A 496 6.06 6.23 14.39
CA GLU A 496 6.65 5.15 13.61
C GLU A 496 6.29 5.30 12.13
N LEU A 497 5.01 5.48 11.81
CA LEU A 497 4.53 5.69 10.45
C LEU A 497 5.26 6.88 9.80
N ILE A 498 5.27 8.05 10.44
CA ILE A 498 5.89 9.24 9.87
C ILE A 498 7.41 9.04 9.72
N ARG A 499 8.12 8.66 10.78
CA ARG A 499 9.59 8.61 10.76
C ARG A 499 10.14 7.51 9.86
N GLN A 500 9.46 6.38 9.76
CA GLN A 500 9.90 5.28 8.90
C GLN A 500 9.66 5.58 7.42
N ASN A 501 8.73 6.48 7.10
CA ASN A 501 8.28 6.75 5.74
C ASN A 501 8.48 8.22 5.31
N TYR A 502 9.23 9.00 6.09
CA TYR A 502 9.38 10.45 5.92
C TYR A 502 9.96 10.84 4.56
N ASN A 503 10.85 10.01 4.01
CA ASN A 503 11.58 10.33 2.78
C ASN A 503 10.84 9.91 1.51
N HIS A 504 9.68 9.25 1.59
CA HIS A 504 8.92 8.87 0.40
C HIS A 504 8.27 10.09 -0.25
N PRO A 505 8.68 10.51 -1.47
CA PRO A 505 8.02 11.59 -2.19
C PRO A 505 6.60 11.23 -2.61
N SER A 506 6.19 9.97 -2.68
CA SER A 506 4.80 9.62 -2.98
C SER A 506 3.82 10.06 -1.87
N ILE A 507 4.23 10.03 -0.60
CA ILE A 507 3.33 10.32 0.52
C ILE A 507 3.02 11.80 0.62
N VAL A 508 1.74 12.14 0.57
CA VAL A 508 1.22 13.51 0.73
C VAL A 508 0.34 13.64 1.96
N PHE A 509 -0.38 12.58 2.30
CA PHE A 509 -1.40 12.60 3.34
C PHE A 509 -1.09 11.61 4.46
N TRP A 510 -1.19 12.07 5.70
CA TRP A 510 -1.12 11.27 6.91
C TRP A 510 -2.52 11.14 7.52
N GLY A 511 -3.10 9.95 7.45
CA GLY A 511 -4.41 9.64 8.02
C GLY A 511 -4.34 9.37 9.52
N ILE A 512 -5.11 10.12 10.31
CA ILE A 512 -5.12 9.98 11.78
C ILE A 512 -6.21 9.02 12.30
N GLY A 513 -7.12 8.58 11.43
CA GLY A 513 -8.17 7.63 11.78
C GLY A 513 -9.28 7.50 10.73
N ASN A 514 -10.16 6.53 10.97
CA ASN A 514 -11.25 6.13 10.10
C ASN A 514 -12.50 5.79 10.93
N GLU A 515 -13.65 6.37 10.57
CA GLU A 515 -14.99 5.95 10.98
C GLU A 515 -15.26 5.78 12.49
N GLN A 516 -14.74 6.66 13.33
CA GLN A 516 -15.00 6.60 14.78
C GLN A 516 -16.50 6.67 15.10
N THR A 517 -17.04 5.61 15.70
CA THR A 517 -18.48 5.51 16.01
C THR A 517 -18.95 6.52 17.05
N ASP A 518 -18.06 6.95 17.94
CA ASP A 518 -18.29 8.04 18.89
C ASP A 518 -17.63 9.33 18.38
N TYR A 519 -18.09 9.79 17.21
CA TYR A 519 -17.49 10.89 16.46
C TYR A 519 -17.49 12.25 17.19
N ASN A 520 -18.34 12.43 18.20
CA ASN A 520 -18.36 13.63 19.07
C ASN A 520 -17.87 13.33 20.50
N GLY A 521 -17.37 12.13 20.76
CA GLY A 521 -16.87 11.71 22.06
C GLY A 521 -15.63 12.49 22.48
N THR A 522 -15.56 12.93 23.74
CA THR A 522 -14.41 13.70 24.23
C THR A 522 -13.10 12.92 24.13
N ALA A 523 -13.09 11.63 24.50
CA ALA A 523 -11.89 10.79 24.42
C ALA A 523 -11.40 10.62 22.98
N THR A 524 -12.31 10.30 22.06
CA THR A 524 -12.03 10.20 20.61
C THR A 524 -11.40 11.48 20.08
N ASN A 525 -12.05 12.63 20.29
CA ASN A 525 -11.61 13.89 19.72
C ASN A 525 -10.34 14.44 20.39
N THR A 526 -10.11 14.13 21.68
CA THR A 526 -8.83 14.43 22.35
C THR A 526 -7.69 13.63 21.73
N LEU A 527 -7.92 12.34 21.46
CA LEU A 527 -6.92 11.51 20.79
C LEU A 527 -6.64 12.00 19.38
N LEU A 528 -7.69 12.21 18.56
CA LEU A 528 -7.55 12.66 17.17
C LEU A 528 -6.84 14.02 17.09
N GLN A 529 -7.14 14.96 17.98
CA GLN A 529 -6.39 16.21 18.07
C GLN A 529 -4.90 15.95 18.35
N SER A 530 -4.58 15.10 19.33
CA SER A 530 -3.18 14.79 19.66
C SER A 530 -2.43 14.11 18.50
N LEU A 531 -3.11 13.34 17.66
CA LEU A 531 -2.52 12.71 16.48
C LEU A 531 -2.30 13.73 15.36
N ALA A 532 -3.24 14.66 15.17
CA ALA A 532 -3.06 15.79 14.25
C ALA A 532 -1.90 16.69 14.66
N ASP A 533 -1.74 16.94 15.97
CA ASP A 533 -0.61 17.70 16.52
C ASP A 533 0.73 16.97 16.29
N ILE A 534 0.74 15.64 16.40
CA ILE A 534 1.92 14.83 16.05
C ILE A 534 2.29 15.01 14.58
N VAL A 535 1.33 14.91 13.65
CA VAL A 535 1.57 15.18 12.21
C VAL A 535 2.21 16.56 12.03
N ALA A 536 1.58 17.60 12.60
CA ALA A 536 2.06 18.97 12.44
C ALA A 536 3.47 19.18 13.02
N SER A 537 3.84 18.44 14.07
CA SER A 537 5.15 18.54 14.72
C SER A 537 6.26 17.72 14.05
N GLU A 538 5.95 16.49 13.61
CA GLU A 538 6.91 15.57 13.01
C GLU A 538 7.12 15.87 11.52
N ASP A 539 6.06 16.30 10.80
CA ASP A 539 6.11 16.53 9.36
C ASP A 539 5.16 17.67 8.90
N PRO A 540 5.55 18.94 9.12
CA PRO A 540 4.73 20.10 8.79
C PRO A 540 4.55 20.34 7.28
N ASP A 541 5.27 19.62 6.41
CA ASP A 541 5.23 19.81 4.96
C ASP A 541 4.25 18.85 4.25
N ARG A 542 3.64 17.93 5.00
CA ARG A 542 2.57 17.03 4.54
C ARG A 542 1.26 17.31 5.25
N LEU A 543 0.16 16.85 4.67
CA LEU A 543 -1.19 17.19 5.13
C LEU A 543 -1.76 16.09 6.04
N SER A 544 -2.33 16.45 7.18
CA SER A 544 -3.16 15.54 7.95
C SER A 544 -4.54 15.35 7.31
N THR A 545 -5.09 14.14 7.37
CA THR A 545 -6.44 13.82 6.88
C THR A 545 -7.16 12.81 7.77
N TYR A 546 -8.48 12.73 7.64
CA TYR A 546 -9.36 11.81 8.37
C TYR A 546 -10.49 11.33 7.48
N ALA A 547 -10.88 10.06 7.61
CA ALA A 547 -11.99 9.44 6.89
C ALA A 547 -13.25 9.40 7.78
N VAL A 548 -14.20 10.28 7.48
CA VAL A 548 -15.50 10.38 8.16
C VAL A 548 -16.40 9.25 7.69
N ARG A 549 -17.07 8.62 8.65
CA ARG A 549 -18.04 7.57 8.37
C ARG A 549 -19.20 8.14 7.56
N SER A 550 -19.53 7.47 6.46
CA SER A 550 -20.89 6.99 6.31
C SER A 550 -22.05 7.94 6.62
N GLU A 551 -22.71 7.50 7.68
CA GLU A 551 -23.95 7.95 8.26
C GLU A 551 -23.77 9.12 9.23
N ASP A 552 -22.52 9.52 9.52
CA ASP A 552 -22.25 10.63 10.41
C ASP A 552 -22.69 11.96 9.77
N PRO A 553 -23.12 12.94 10.57
CA PRO A 553 -23.34 14.30 10.09
C PRO A 553 -22.09 14.86 9.44
N ASP A 554 -22.25 15.66 8.38
CA ASP A 554 -21.11 16.23 7.67
C ASP A 554 -20.22 17.12 8.56
N ASN A 555 -20.71 17.60 9.71
CA ASN A 555 -19.97 18.37 10.71
C ASN A 555 -19.50 17.55 11.92
N ALA A 556 -19.45 16.21 11.82
CA ALA A 556 -18.94 15.33 12.86
C ALA A 556 -17.54 15.78 13.34
N GLN A 557 -17.37 15.96 14.64
CA GLN A 557 -16.18 16.58 15.23
C GLN A 557 -14.90 15.82 14.87
N ALA A 558 -14.95 14.48 14.81
CA ALA A 558 -13.83 13.63 14.45
C ALA A 558 -13.18 14.03 13.11
N GLY A 559 -13.96 14.53 12.15
CA GLY A 559 -13.49 14.98 10.84
C GLY A 559 -12.91 16.41 10.79
N LEU A 560 -12.86 17.12 11.92
CA LEU A 560 -12.51 18.55 11.98
C LEU A 560 -11.13 18.84 12.58
N HIS A 561 -10.37 17.80 12.95
CA HIS A 561 -9.04 17.95 13.54
C HIS A 561 -7.92 18.13 12.50
N THR A 562 -8.19 17.80 11.23
CA THR A 562 -7.18 17.67 10.18
C THR A 562 -7.24 18.77 9.14
N GLN A 563 -6.16 18.93 8.37
CA GLN A 563 -6.06 19.96 7.33
C GLN A 563 -6.94 19.66 6.10
N THR A 564 -7.28 18.38 5.86
CA THR A 564 -8.29 17.95 4.89
C THR A 564 -9.28 16.99 5.55
N THR A 565 -10.51 16.93 5.03
CA THR A 565 -11.55 16.02 5.52
C THR A 565 -12.05 15.17 4.38
N SER A 566 -12.05 13.85 4.55
CA SER A 566 -12.53 12.90 3.56
C SER A 566 -13.75 12.16 4.09
N TYR A 567 -14.61 11.66 3.20
CA TYR A 567 -15.83 10.95 3.59
C TYR A 567 -15.90 9.60 2.90
N ASN A 568 -16.18 8.57 3.69
CA ASN A 568 -16.65 7.30 3.17
C ASN A 568 -18.12 7.51 2.76
N LYS A 569 -18.48 7.24 1.50
CA LYS A 569 -19.84 7.44 0.96
C LYS A 569 -20.25 6.27 0.07
N TYR A 570 -21.29 5.57 0.52
CA TYR A 570 -21.85 4.35 -0.09
C TYR A 570 -23.30 4.55 -0.55
N LEU A 571 -23.62 5.76 -1.03
CA LEU A 571 -24.93 6.10 -1.62
C LEU A 571 -25.20 5.25 -2.85
N GLY A 572 -26.21 4.40 -2.80
CA GLY A 572 -26.51 3.37 -3.79
C GLY A 572 -26.04 1.97 -3.43
N TRP A 573 -25.36 1.77 -2.29
CA TRP A 573 -25.05 0.44 -1.76
C TRP A 573 -25.78 0.21 -0.44
N TYR A 574 -25.26 0.78 0.66
CA TYR A 574 -25.84 0.61 1.99
C TYR A 574 -27.17 1.36 2.18
N TYR A 575 -27.31 2.52 1.54
CA TYR A 575 -28.49 3.38 1.68
C TYR A 575 -28.60 4.24 0.41
N GLY A 576 -29.69 5.01 0.30
CA GLY A 576 -29.89 5.94 -0.81
C GLY A 576 -29.89 5.29 -2.20
N SER A 577 -29.67 6.14 -3.20
CA SER A 577 -29.57 5.81 -4.62
C SER A 577 -28.18 6.09 -5.17
N LYS A 578 -27.73 5.27 -6.13
CA LYS A 578 -26.49 5.53 -6.89
C LYS A 578 -26.68 6.71 -7.87
N ASP A 579 -27.93 7.05 -8.20
CA ASP A 579 -28.28 8.00 -9.24
C ASP A 579 -28.44 9.41 -8.65
N GLY A 580 -27.38 10.23 -8.76
CA GLY A 580 -27.41 11.68 -8.48
C GLY A 580 -27.20 12.12 -7.03
N GLU A 581 -27.48 11.26 -6.05
CA GLU A 581 -27.40 11.65 -4.63
C GLU A 581 -25.98 11.95 -4.14
N LEU A 582 -24.96 11.22 -4.64
CA LEU A 582 -23.57 11.45 -4.25
C LEU A 582 -23.07 12.83 -4.69
N GLY A 583 -23.43 13.23 -5.91
CA GLY A 583 -23.10 14.55 -6.43
C GLY A 583 -23.85 15.67 -5.70
N ALA A 584 -25.15 15.48 -5.46
CA ALA A 584 -25.95 16.45 -4.72
C ALA A 584 -25.46 16.65 -3.28
N TRP A 585 -25.06 15.56 -2.60
CA TRP A 585 -24.43 15.63 -1.28
C TRP A 585 -23.12 16.42 -1.32
N ALA A 586 -22.23 16.13 -2.29
CA ALA A 586 -20.95 16.82 -2.40
C ALA A 586 -21.12 18.33 -2.65
N ASP A 587 -22.06 18.71 -3.53
CA ASP A 587 -22.35 20.12 -3.81
C ASP A 587 -22.92 20.85 -2.60
N ASN A 588 -23.83 20.21 -1.86
CA ASN A 588 -24.38 20.78 -0.64
C ASN A 588 -23.30 20.98 0.43
N LEU A 589 -22.42 20.00 0.63
CA LEU A 589 -21.32 20.10 1.58
C LEU A 589 -20.35 21.23 1.17
N HIS A 590 -19.97 21.30 -0.10
CA HIS A 590 -19.08 22.35 -0.59
C HIS A 590 -19.71 23.75 -0.47
N ALA A 591 -21.01 23.90 -0.77
CA ALA A 591 -21.72 25.16 -0.63
C ALA A 591 -21.84 25.63 0.83
N THR A 592 -22.04 24.70 1.77
CA THR A 592 -22.20 25.02 3.20
C THR A 592 -20.86 25.10 3.95
N SER A 593 -19.79 24.53 3.39
CA SER A 593 -18.44 24.55 3.95
C SER A 593 -17.39 24.89 2.87
N PRO A 594 -17.41 26.11 2.28
CA PRO A 594 -16.62 26.43 1.08
C PRO A 594 -15.10 26.46 1.29
N THR A 595 -14.63 26.52 2.54
CA THR A 595 -13.21 26.45 2.89
C THR A 595 -12.74 25.03 3.19
N ARG A 596 -13.65 24.06 3.27
CA ARG A 596 -13.32 22.68 3.58
C ARG A 596 -12.75 21.99 2.34
N ARG A 597 -11.61 21.33 2.52
CA ARG A 597 -10.94 20.54 1.49
C ARG A 597 -11.45 19.11 1.55
N ILE A 598 -12.34 18.76 0.61
CA ILE A 598 -13.18 17.56 0.66
C ILE A 598 -12.63 16.48 -0.28
N ALA A 599 -12.62 15.22 0.16
CA ALA A 599 -12.41 14.04 -0.67
C ALA A 599 -13.43 12.92 -0.38
N ILE A 600 -13.48 11.94 -1.28
CA ILE A 600 -14.18 10.66 -1.05
C ILE A 600 -13.13 9.59 -0.74
N SER A 601 -12.99 9.22 0.53
CA SER A 601 -12.01 8.22 0.98
C SER A 601 -12.43 6.79 0.70
N GLU A 602 -13.74 6.53 0.58
CA GLU A 602 -14.28 5.24 0.19
C GLU A 602 -15.59 5.40 -0.55
N TYR A 603 -15.75 4.65 -1.64
CA TYR A 603 -17.03 4.40 -2.30
C TYR A 603 -16.94 3.09 -3.10
N GLY A 604 -17.98 2.27 -3.07
CA GLY A 604 -17.97 0.98 -3.76
C GLY A 604 -19.24 0.16 -3.55
N ALA A 605 -19.33 -0.94 -4.28
CA ALA A 605 -20.41 -1.92 -4.18
C ALA A 605 -19.85 -3.33 -4.34
N GLY A 606 -20.47 -4.30 -3.66
CA GLY A 606 -20.05 -5.70 -3.69
C GLY A 606 -20.39 -6.38 -5.02
N ALA A 607 -19.57 -7.35 -5.42
CA ALA A 607 -19.80 -8.18 -6.59
C ALA A 607 -19.19 -9.57 -6.46
N ASN A 608 -20.01 -10.58 -6.76
CA ASN A 608 -19.56 -11.93 -7.04
C ASN A 608 -19.50 -12.18 -8.56
N THR A 609 -18.34 -12.62 -9.05
CA THR A 609 -18.06 -12.86 -10.47
C THR A 609 -18.84 -14.00 -11.12
N THR A 610 -19.61 -14.76 -10.34
CA THR A 610 -20.48 -15.87 -10.79
C THR A 610 -21.96 -15.49 -10.84
N GLN A 611 -22.32 -14.31 -10.35
CA GLN A 611 -23.69 -13.86 -10.21
C GLN A 611 -23.98 -12.78 -11.24
N HIS A 612 -25.01 -13.01 -12.04
CA HIS A 612 -25.28 -12.17 -13.18
C HIS A 612 -26.75 -11.85 -13.35
N ALA A 613 -27.04 -10.60 -13.72
CA ALA A 613 -28.36 -10.17 -14.10
C ALA A 613 -28.28 -8.99 -15.07
N LEU A 614 -29.28 -8.88 -15.94
CA LEU A 614 -29.41 -7.73 -16.83
C LEU A 614 -30.06 -6.59 -16.06
N ASN A 615 -29.37 -5.45 -15.95
CA ASN A 615 -29.84 -4.25 -15.26
C ASN A 615 -30.43 -4.54 -13.85
N PRO A 616 -29.65 -5.18 -12.96
CA PRO A 616 -30.15 -5.55 -11.64
C PRO A 616 -30.55 -4.33 -10.82
N ALA A 617 -31.62 -4.48 -10.04
CA ALA A 617 -31.93 -3.55 -8.96
C ALA A 617 -30.85 -3.59 -7.87
N LYS A 618 -30.86 -2.60 -6.96
CA LYS A 618 -29.96 -2.57 -5.81
C LYS A 618 -30.11 -3.85 -4.98
N PRO A 619 -29.04 -4.68 -4.84
CA PRO A 619 -29.08 -5.86 -4.00
C PRO A 619 -29.06 -5.49 -2.51
N SER A 620 -29.29 -6.48 -1.65
CA SER A 620 -29.08 -6.33 -0.21
C SER A 620 -27.58 -6.46 0.09
N PRO A 621 -26.91 -5.44 0.67
CA PRO A 621 -25.46 -5.47 0.90
C PRO A 621 -24.93 -6.61 1.77
N GLY A 622 -25.74 -7.12 2.70
CA GLY A 622 -25.40 -8.28 3.55
C GLY A 622 -26.04 -9.58 3.05
N GLY A 623 -26.59 -9.59 1.84
CA GLY A 623 -27.26 -10.73 1.24
C GLY A 623 -26.31 -11.64 0.47
N SER A 624 -26.82 -12.77 0.01
CA SER A 624 -26.04 -13.73 -0.78
C SER A 624 -25.92 -13.36 -2.27
N TRP A 625 -26.66 -12.34 -2.73
CA TRP A 625 -26.84 -11.97 -4.14
C TRP A 625 -26.26 -10.58 -4.46
N HIS A 626 -25.05 -10.54 -5.01
CA HIS A 626 -24.29 -9.37 -5.46
C HIS A 626 -23.90 -9.54 -6.94
N PRO A 627 -24.81 -9.28 -7.89
CA PRO A 627 -24.52 -9.47 -9.31
C PRO A 627 -23.47 -8.47 -9.78
N GLU A 628 -22.49 -8.95 -10.57
CA GLU A 628 -21.37 -8.14 -11.03
C GLU A 628 -21.83 -6.89 -11.81
N GLU A 629 -22.91 -7.01 -12.59
CA GLU A 629 -23.48 -5.88 -13.33
C GLU A 629 -23.96 -4.74 -12.42
N TYR A 630 -24.36 -5.02 -11.16
CA TYR A 630 -24.74 -3.95 -10.24
C TYR A 630 -23.54 -3.12 -9.82
N GLN A 631 -22.40 -3.76 -9.51
CA GLN A 631 -21.16 -3.06 -9.18
C GLN A 631 -20.73 -2.16 -10.33
N SER A 632 -20.79 -2.64 -11.58
CA SER A 632 -20.57 -1.81 -12.77
C SER A 632 -21.51 -0.60 -12.83
N LEU A 633 -22.82 -0.79 -12.68
CA LEU A 633 -23.79 0.31 -12.70
C LEU A 633 -23.55 1.33 -11.57
N PHE A 634 -23.13 0.87 -10.40
CA PHE A 634 -22.75 1.72 -9.28
C PHE A 634 -21.54 2.60 -9.64
N HIS A 635 -20.44 2.01 -10.11
CA HIS A 635 -19.23 2.75 -10.44
C HIS A 635 -19.40 3.67 -11.65
N GLU A 636 -20.20 3.27 -12.65
CA GLU A 636 -20.60 4.13 -13.77
C GLU A 636 -21.27 5.42 -13.28
N ALA A 637 -22.22 5.30 -12.34
CA ALA A 637 -22.96 6.43 -11.80
C ALA A 637 -22.11 7.28 -10.84
N ALA A 638 -21.37 6.64 -9.93
CA ALA A 638 -20.56 7.34 -8.93
C ALA A 638 -19.42 8.14 -9.58
N TRP A 639 -18.67 7.54 -10.51
CA TRP A 639 -17.57 8.21 -11.19
C TRP A 639 -18.05 9.47 -11.94
N LYS A 640 -19.15 9.39 -12.70
CA LYS A 640 -19.70 10.56 -13.43
C LYS A 640 -20.04 11.72 -12.51
N GLN A 641 -20.53 11.45 -11.30
CA GLN A 641 -20.81 12.48 -10.31
C GLN A 641 -19.50 13.08 -9.78
N LEU A 642 -18.54 12.26 -9.38
CA LEU A 642 -17.30 12.74 -8.77
C LEU A 642 -16.39 13.47 -9.77
N ALA A 643 -16.26 12.95 -10.99
CA ALA A 643 -15.42 13.54 -12.05
C ALA A 643 -15.87 14.94 -12.47
N ALA A 644 -17.16 15.27 -12.30
CA ALA A 644 -17.70 16.60 -12.59
C ALA A 644 -17.35 17.66 -11.53
N ARG A 645 -16.65 17.31 -10.45
CA ARG A 645 -16.45 18.15 -9.25
C ARG A 645 -14.95 18.32 -8.93
N PRO A 646 -14.24 19.21 -9.63
CA PRO A 646 -12.79 19.38 -9.48
C PRO A 646 -12.36 19.89 -8.10
N TYR A 647 -13.28 20.42 -7.28
CA TYR A 647 -13.02 20.78 -5.89
C TYR A 647 -12.81 19.57 -4.96
N ILE A 648 -13.26 18.38 -5.38
CA ILE A 648 -12.98 17.12 -4.67
C ILE A 648 -11.51 16.78 -4.93
N TRP A 649 -10.67 16.91 -3.91
CA TRP A 649 -9.22 16.79 -4.10
C TRP A 649 -8.77 15.36 -4.40
N GLY A 650 -9.56 14.36 -4.04
CA GLY A 650 -9.30 12.96 -4.36
C GLY A 650 -10.49 12.03 -4.18
N THR A 651 -10.47 10.93 -4.94
CA THR A 651 -11.51 9.89 -4.93
C THR A 651 -10.87 8.52 -4.85
N PHE A 652 -11.30 7.70 -3.89
CA PHE A 652 -10.69 6.41 -3.60
C PHE A 652 -11.74 5.30 -3.59
N VAL A 653 -11.69 4.44 -4.61
CA VAL A 653 -12.57 3.27 -4.73
C VAL A 653 -12.31 2.33 -3.55
N TRP A 654 -13.38 1.89 -2.87
CA TRP A 654 -13.32 0.80 -1.90
C TRP A 654 -13.82 -0.49 -2.58
N ALA A 655 -12.94 -1.39 -3.02
CA ALA A 655 -11.47 -1.35 -2.91
C ALA A 655 -10.81 -1.81 -4.22
N MET A 656 -9.47 -1.77 -4.30
CA MET A 656 -8.76 -2.31 -5.46
C MET A 656 -8.98 -3.82 -5.60
N PHE A 657 -8.87 -4.54 -4.48
CA PHE A 657 -8.93 -5.99 -4.40
C PHE A 657 -10.00 -6.43 -3.39
N ASP A 658 -10.65 -7.57 -3.65
CA ASP A 658 -11.39 -8.26 -2.60
C ASP A 658 -10.39 -8.68 -1.50
N PHE A 659 -10.83 -8.68 -0.25
CA PHE A 659 -9.95 -8.86 0.91
C PHE A 659 -10.69 -9.56 2.06
N ALA A 660 -9.93 -10.12 3.00
CA ALA A 660 -10.46 -10.89 4.10
C ALA A 660 -11.02 -10.02 5.22
N SER A 661 -12.24 -10.36 5.60
CA SER A 661 -12.92 -9.90 6.79
C SER A 661 -13.72 -11.09 7.30
N ASP A 662 -13.14 -11.85 8.22
CA ASP A 662 -13.65 -13.17 8.64
C ASP A 662 -15.11 -13.14 9.17
N GLY A 663 -15.57 -11.96 9.60
CA GLY A 663 -16.97 -11.76 10.02
C GLY A 663 -17.97 -11.59 8.89
N ARG A 664 -17.53 -11.35 7.65
CA ARG A 664 -18.41 -11.15 6.48
C ARG A 664 -18.94 -12.50 5.96
N ASN A 665 -20.15 -12.46 5.42
CA ASN A 665 -20.73 -13.54 4.63
C ASN A 665 -21.73 -12.92 3.65
N GLU A 666 -21.21 -12.28 2.61
CA GLU A 666 -21.98 -11.51 1.65
C GLU A 666 -21.61 -11.94 0.22
N GLY A 667 -22.52 -11.75 -0.73
CA GLY A 667 -22.29 -12.19 -2.12
C GLY A 667 -22.05 -13.69 -2.27
N SER A 668 -22.41 -14.53 -1.28
CA SER A 668 -22.01 -15.95 -1.21
C SER A 668 -20.50 -16.18 -1.16
N GLN A 669 -19.76 -15.25 -0.54
CA GLN A 669 -18.33 -15.34 -0.28
C GLN A 669 -18.06 -15.19 1.23
N PRO A 670 -18.11 -16.29 2.01
CA PRO A 670 -17.78 -16.25 3.43
C PRO A 670 -16.37 -15.71 3.67
N GLY A 671 -16.22 -14.86 4.68
CA GLY A 671 -14.93 -14.32 5.11
C GLY A 671 -14.34 -13.24 4.20
N ILE A 672 -15.04 -12.81 3.16
CA ILE A 672 -14.53 -11.88 2.14
C ILE A 672 -15.40 -10.63 2.05
N ASN A 673 -14.77 -9.45 2.01
CA ASN A 673 -15.38 -8.23 1.52
C ASN A 673 -15.21 -8.20 0.00
N ASP A 674 -16.33 -8.27 -0.74
CA ASP A 674 -16.36 -8.54 -2.18
C ASP A 674 -16.45 -7.27 -3.06
N LYS A 675 -16.02 -6.12 -2.53
CA LYS A 675 -16.11 -4.80 -3.19
C LYS A 675 -14.93 -4.49 -4.11
N GLY A 676 -13.96 -5.38 -4.22
CA GLY A 676 -12.79 -5.22 -5.06
C GLY A 676 -13.14 -5.01 -6.53
N LEU A 677 -12.33 -4.22 -7.23
CA LEU A 677 -12.30 -4.20 -8.70
C LEU A 677 -11.65 -5.46 -9.27
N VAL A 678 -10.82 -6.13 -8.47
CA VAL A 678 -10.13 -7.37 -8.79
C VAL A 678 -10.36 -8.38 -7.67
N THR A 679 -10.43 -9.68 -7.99
CA THR A 679 -10.64 -10.74 -7.00
C THR A 679 -9.48 -10.89 -6.02
N HIS A 680 -9.75 -11.53 -4.88
CA HIS A 680 -8.82 -11.69 -3.75
C HIS A 680 -7.49 -12.36 -4.15
N ASP A 681 -7.53 -13.26 -5.13
CA ASP A 681 -6.38 -13.99 -5.71
C ASP A 681 -5.67 -13.25 -6.86
N ARG A 682 -6.11 -12.02 -7.18
CA ARG A 682 -5.63 -11.16 -8.28
C ARG A 682 -5.84 -11.73 -9.69
N GLN A 683 -6.65 -12.79 -9.85
CA GLN A 683 -6.81 -13.46 -11.15
C GLN A 683 -7.85 -12.79 -12.05
N ILE A 684 -8.97 -12.33 -11.48
CA ILE A 684 -10.09 -11.80 -12.25
C ILE A 684 -10.21 -10.30 -12.02
N ARG A 685 -10.01 -9.52 -13.09
CA ARG A 685 -10.46 -8.13 -13.16
C ARG A 685 -11.97 -8.13 -13.43
N LYS A 686 -12.75 -7.56 -12.51
CA LYS A 686 -14.21 -7.44 -12.63
C LYS A 686 -14.55 -6.39 -13.70
N ASP A 687 -15.79 -6.36 -14.18
CA ASP A 687 -16.18 -5.41 -15.23
C ASP A 687 -15.93 -3.94 -14.84
N ALA A 688 -16.15 -3.59 -13.56
CA ALA A 688 -15.88 -2.25 -13.04
C ALA A 688 -14.40 -1.83 -13.14
N PHE A 689 -13.44 -2.77 -13.16
CA PHE A 689 -12.04 -2.46 -13.43
C PHE A 689 -11.87 -1.82 -14.81
N TYR A 690 -12.53 -2.40 -15.83
CA TYR A 690 -12.42 -1.93 -17.21
C TYR A 690 -13.18 -0.62 -17.45
N TRP A 691 -14.20 -0.34 -16.63
CA TRP A 691 -14.83 0.98 -16.59
C TRP A 691 -13.81 2.06 -16.21
N TYR A 692 -13.12 1.87 -15.10
CA TYR A 692 -12.09 2.81 -14.65
C TYR A 692 -10.91 2.87 -15.61
N LYS A 693 -10.43 1.72 -16.12
CA LYS A 693 -9.37 1.70 -17.13
C LYS A 693 -9.72 2.53 -18.37
N ALA A 694 -10.96 2.44 -18.86
CA ALA A 694 -11.40 3.25 -20.00
C ALA A 694 -11.46 4.77 -19.71
N ASN A 695 -11.67 5.16 -18.44
CA ASN A 695 -11.77 6.57 -18.04
C ASN A 695 -10.44 7.17 -17.56
N TRP A 696 -9.56 6.37 -16.98
CA TRP A 696 -8.34 6.83 -16.30
C TRP A 696 -7.07 6.53 -17.07
N ALA A 697 -6.99 5.37 -17.72
CA ALA A 697 -5.77 4.94 -18.38
C ALA A 697 -5.68 5.50 -19.81
N ASN A 698 -4.47 5.94 -20.17
CA ASN A 698 -4.12 6.28 -21.55
C ASN A 698 -3.88 5.04 -22.43
N THR A 699 -3.80 3.85 -21.82
CA THR A 699 -3.62 2.59 -22.56
C THR A 699 -4.91 2.18 -23.27
N PRO A 700 -4.84 1.65 -24.50
CA PRO A 700 -6.01 1.18 -25.24
C PRO A 700 -6.88 0.21 -24.42
N THR A 701 -8.17 0.50 -24.36
CA THR A 701 -9.18 -0.32 -23.68
C THR A 701 -10.32 -0.59 -24.64
N LEU A 702 -10.64 -1.87 -24.83
CA LEU A 702 -11.81 -2.35 -25.56
C LEU A 702 -12.28 -3.63 -24.87
N TYR A 703 -13.41 -3.56 -24.18
CA TYR A 703 -13.85 -4.64 -23.28
C TYR A 703 -15.36 -4.85 -23.34
N ILE A 704 -15.78 -6.03 -23.77
CA ILE A 704 -17.15 -6.52 -23.67
C ILE A 704 -17.44 -6.92 -22.22
N THR A 705 -18.45 -6.26 -21.64
CA THR A 705 -18.95 -6.50 -20.27
C THR A 705 -19.84 -7.74 -20.20
N SER A 706 -20.14 -8.19 -18.98
CA SER A 706 -20.88 -9.41 -18.68
C SER A 706 -20.28 -10.65 -19.37
N ARG A 707 -18.95 -10.67 -19.57
CA ARG A 707 -18.26 -11.73 -20.34
C ARG A 707 -18.32 -13.10 -19.66
N ARG A 708 -18.40 -13.11 -18.33
CA ARG A 708 -18.55 -14.34 -17.52
C ARG A 708 -19.97 -14.90 -17.58
N TRP A 709 -20.96 -14.06 -17.91
CA TRP A 709 -22.35 -14.45 -18.10
C TRP A 709 -22.56 -15.13 -19.47
N THR A 710 -21.92 -16.27 -19.68
CA THR A 710 -21.93 -16.97 -20.97
C THR A 710 -23.28 -17.62 -21.27
N GLN A 711 -24.01 -18.11 -20.26
CA GLN A 711 -25.35 -18.68 -20.42
C GLN A 711 -26.41 -17.58 -20.35
N ARG A 712 -27.13 -17.37 -21.45
CA ARG A 712 -28.17 -16.35 -21.59
C ARG A 712 -29.54 -17.01 -21.53
N THR A 713 -30.47 -16.37 -20.81
CA THR A 713 -31.85 -16.85 -20.67
C THR A 713 -32.82 -16.12 -21.60
N GLU A 714 -32.45 -14.93 -22.07
CA GLU A 714 -33.27 -14.09 -22.92
C GLU A 714 -32.68 -14.04 -24.34
N ALA A 715 -33.54 -14.20 -25.35
CA ALA A 715 -33.13 -14.10 -26.75
C ALA A 715 -32.70 -12.67 -27.12
N THR A 716 -33.25 -11.66 -26.46
CA THR A 716 -32.87 -10.26 -26.65
C THR A 716 -32.10 -9.78 -25.42
N THR A 717 -30.89 -9.28 -25.62
CA THR A 717 -30.02 -8.77 -24.54
C THR A 717 -29.38 -7.44 -24.93
N GLU A 718 -28.84 -6.74 -23.94
CA GLU A 718 -27.91 -5.63 -24.16
C GLU A 718 -26.50 -6.18 -24.43
N LEU A 719 -25.82 -5.62 -25.43
CA LEU A 719 -24.36 -5.66 -25.52
C LEU A 719 -23.81 -4.33 -25.02
N LYS A 720 -23.02 -4.38 -23.95
CA LYS A 720 -22.35 -3.21 -23.38
C LYS A 720 -20.83 -3.39 -23.45
N VAL A 721 -20.15 -2.35 -23.91
CA VAL A 721 -18.69 -2.30 -24.08
C VAL A 721 -18.13 -1.07 -23.37
N TYR A 722 -17.04 -1.25 -22.62
CA TYR A 722 -16.21 -0.15 -22.14
C TYR A 722 -15.03 0.07 -23.09
N SER A 723 -14.81 1.31 -23.51
CA SER A 723 -13.67 1.65 -24.37
C SER A 723 -13.27 3.13 -24.31
N ASN A 724 -11.97 3.39 -24.44
CA ASN A 724 -11.43 4.73 -24.70
C ASN A 724 -11.28 5.04 -26.21
N ALA A 725 -11.82 4.19 -27.09
CA ALA A 725 -11.96 4.49 -28.51
C ALA A 725 -13.02 5.57 -28.74
N SER A 726 -12.88 6.32 -29.84
CA SER A 726 -13.92 7.26 -30.29
C SER A 726 -15.14 6.55 -30.90
N GLN A 727 -14.91 5.38 -31.52
CA GLN A 727 -15.94 4.56 -32.16
C GLN A 727 -15.66 3.07 -31.94
N VAL A 728 -16.73 2.29 -31.77
CA VAL A 728 -16.69 0.83 -31.66
C VAL A 728 -17.69 0.22 -32.62
N THR A 729 -17.26 -0.79 -33.38
CA THR A 729 -18.12 -1.59 -34.27
C THR A 729 -18.33 -2.96 -33.66
N ALA A 730 -19.58 -3.43 -33.59
CA ALA A 730 -19.91 -4.76 -33.12
C ALA A 730 -20.39 -5.67 -34.26
N THR A 731 -20.09 -6.96 -34.13
CA THR A 731 -20.60 -8.05 -34.98
C THR A 731 -21.16 -9.16 -34.11
N LEU A 732 -22.25 -9.78 -34.56
CA LEU A 732 -22.87 -10.96 -33.96
C LEU A 732 -22.89 -12.07 -35.02
N ASN A 733 -22.25 -13.20 -34.74
CA ASN A 733 -22.17 -14.35 -35.65
C ASN A 733 -21.67 -13.98 -37.07
N GLY A 734 -20.73 -13.02 -37.14
CA GLY A 734 -20.18 -12.50 -38.41
C GLY A 734 -21.06 -11.45 -39.11
N THR A 735 -22.27 -11.18 -38.62
CA THR A 735 -23.11 -10.08 -39.12
C THR A 735 -22.82 -8.80 -38.34
N THR A 736 -22.50 -7.71 -39.05
CA THR A 736 -22.31 -6.39 -38.46
C THR A 736 -23.60 -5.86 -37.86
N LEU A 737 -23.54 -5.40 -36.62
CA LEU A 737 -24.65 -4.70 -35.95
C LEU A 737 -24.64 -3.23 -36.38
N SER A 738 -23.95 -2.36 -35.62
CA SER A 738 -23.71 -0.97 -35.97
C SER A 738 -22.39 -0.49 -35.36
N THR A 739 -21.85 0.61 -35.91
CA THR A 739 -20.78 1.38 -35.30
C THR A 739 -21.38 2.46 -34.42
N LEU A 740 -20.95 2.54 -33.17
CA LEU A 740 -21.40 3.54 -32.21
C LEU A 740 -20.25 4.47 -31.84
N SER A 741 -20.57 5.73 -31.52
CA SER A 741 -19.69 6.67 -30.81
C SER A 741 -20.23 6.88 -29.40
N SER A 742 -19.34 7.11 -28.43
CA SER A 742 -19.72 7.40 -27.05
C SER A 742 -18.91 8.57 -26.49
N SER A 743 -19.57 9.43 -25.71
CA SER A 743 -18.92 10.52 -24.97
C SER A 743 -18.60 10.14 -23.52
N ASP A 744 -19.06 8.98 -23.06
CA ASP A 744 -18.91 8.53 -21.67
C ASP A 744 -18.17 7.20 -21.55
N HIS A 745 -17.48 6.77 -22.60
CA HIS A 745 -16.73 5.51 -22.69
C HIS A 745 -17.59 4.23 -22.60
N ILE A 746 -18.92 4.34 -22.67
CA ILE A 746 -19.86 3.21 -22.69
C ILE A 746 -20.54 3.12 -24.06
N PHE A 747 -20.45 1.98 -24.72
CA PHE A 747 -21.13 1.69 -25.99
C PHE A 747 -22.20 0.63 -25.75
N ARG A 748 -23.45 0.93 -26.12
CA ARG A 748 -24.62 0.08 -25.82
C ARG A 748 -25.41 -0.24 -27.08
N TRP A 749 -25.56 -1.53 -27.36
CA TRP A 749 -26.55 -2.05 -28.31
C TRP A 749 -27.68 -2.69 -27.51
N GLY A 750 -28.82 -2.01 -27.42
CA GLY A 750 -29.89 -2.40 -26.50
C GLY A 750 -30.72 -3.63 -26.90
N ASN A 751 -30.76 -4.00 -28.18
CA ASN A 751 -31.63 -5.05 -28.71
C ASN A 751 -30.83 -6.07 -29.54
N VAL A 752 -29.83 -6.72 -28.95
CA VAL A 752 -29.05 -7.77 -29.62
C VAL A 752 -29.82 -9.08 -29.53
N THR A 753 -30.30 -9.60 -30.67
CA THR A 753 -31.06 -10.85 -30.74
C THR A 753 -30.14 -12.04 -31.00
N LEU A 754 -30.02 -12.90 -30.01
CA LEU A 754 -29.25 -14.14 -30.05
C LEU A 754 -30.06 -15.25 -30.73
N ARG A 755 -29.39 -16.10 -31.50
CA ARG A 755 -29.98 -17.37 -31.97
C ARG A 755 -29.89 -18.41 -30.85
N GLN A 756 -30.76 -19.42 -30.91
CA GLN A 756 -30.64 -20.61 -30.07
C GLN A 756 -29.25 -21.27 -30.21
N GLY A 757 -28.64 -21.68 -29.10
CA GLY A 757 -27.28 -22.19 -29.05
C GLY A 757 -26.20 -21.10 -29.03
N GLN A 758 -25.06 -21.37 -29.68
CA GLN A 758 -23.87 -20.51 -29.60
C GLN A 758 -23.98 -19.24 -30.47
N ASN A 759 -23.57 -18.13 -29.87
CA ASN A 759 -23.50 -16.78 -30.43
C ASN A 759 -22.12 -16.16 -30.16
N THR A 760 -21.37 -15.83 -31.21
CA THR A 760 -20.09 -15.12 -31.08
C THR A 760 -20.31 -13.64 -31.25
N VAL A 761 -20.00 -12.87 -30.21
CA VAL A 761 -20.00 -11.40 -30.24
C VAL A 761 -18.56 -10.92 -30.35
N ARG A 762 -18.28 -10.11 -31.37
CA ARG A 762 -16.97 -9.49 -31.55
C ARG A 762 -17.12 -8.00 -31.71
N VAL A 763 -16.30 -7.24 -30.99
CA VAL A 763 -16.17 -5.79 -31.16
C VAL A 763 -14.79 -5.41 -31.65
N THR A 764 -14.72 -4.37 -32.48
CA THR A 764 -13.48 -3.84 -33.05
C THR A 764 -13.43 -2.33 -32.91
N ALA A 765 -12.27 -1.78 -32.59
CA ALA A 765 -12.05 -0.34 -32.50
C ALA A 765 -10.62 0.04 -32.88
N THR A 766 -10.44 1.25 -33.43
CA THR A 766 -9.10 1.82 -33.68
C THR A 766 -8.75 2.80 -32.58
N ILE A 767 -7.66 2.55 -31.86
CA ILE A 767 -7.16 3.40 -30.77
C ILE A 767 -5.69 3.70 -31.06
N ASN A 768 -5.32 4.97 -31.07
CA ASN A 768 -3.95 5.42 -31.37
C ASN A 768 -3.37 4.80 -32.67
N GLY A 769 -4.19 4.69 -33.71
CA GLY A 769 -3.80 4.16 -35.02
C GLY A 769 -3.72 2.62 -35.12
N SER A 770 -3.94 1.88 -34.03
CA SER A 770 -3.95 0.41 -34.01
C SER A 770 -5.37 -0.14 -33.87
N THR A 771 -5.68 -1.22 -34.58
CA THR A 771 -6.99 -1.90 -34.46
C THR A 771 -6.94 -2.93 -33.35
N TYR A 772 -7.88 -2.84 -32.42
CA TYR A 772 -8.10 -3.76 -31.32
C TYR A 772 -9.38 -4.54 -31.54
N THR A 773 -9.42 -5.78 -31.06
CA THR A 773 -10.59 -6.66 -31.13
C THR A 773 -10.79 -7.33 -29.77
N ASP A 774 -12.03 -7.40 -29.32
CA ASP A 774 -12.44 -8.20 -28.16
C ASP A 774 -13.60 -9.12 -28.57
N THR A 775 -13.68 -10.31 -28.00
CA THR A 775 -14.65 -11.35 -28.41
C THR A 775 -15.13 -12.15 -27.22
N VAL A 776 -16.43 -12.44 -27.17
CA VAL A 776 -17.06 -13.33 -26.20
C VAL A 776 -18.02 -14.29 -26.92
N ASP A 777 -18.19 -15.48 -26.35
CA ASP A 777 -19.19 -16.44 -26.79
C ASP A 777 -20.31 -16.53 -25.76
N TRP A 778 -21.55 -16.36 -26.22
CA TRP A 778 -22.76 -16.51 -25.43
C TRP A 778 -23.58 -17.71 -25.94
N THR A 779 -24.20 -18.44 -25.04
CA THR A 779 -25.08 -19.57 -25.35
C THR A 779 -26.48 -19.21 -24.89
N LEU A 780 -27.43 -19.16 -25.81
CA LEU A 780 -28.86 -19.07 -25.49
C LEU A 780 -29.40 -20.49 -25.34
N GLY A 781 -29.97 -20.79 -24.17
CA GLY A 781 -30.57 -22.08 -23.84
C GLY A 781 -31.97 -22.30 -24.40
#